data_AF-A0A9P1G328-F1
#
_entry.id   AF-A0A9P1G328-F1
#
_cell.length_a   1.000
_cell.length_b   1.000
_cell.length_c   1.000
_cell.angle_alpha   90.00
_cell.angle_beta   90.00
_cell.angle_gamma   90.00
#
_symmetry.space_group_name_H-M   'P 1'
#
loop_
_entity.id
_entity.type
_entity.pdbx_description
1 polymer ?
#
loop_
_entity_poly.entity_id
_entity_poly.type
_entity_poly.pdbx_seq_one_letter_code
_entity_poly.pdbx_strand_id
1 'polypeptide(L)'
;MAVHGDNEALPDAYQLEQFFRGGRSGSTSCTSEIQLQHLRGDGGRPLNTETRNDEVLNLPVHRESTISREVEGLQWFEGAQETATSTASLTPSCTSLVLVCALRGVPLWMPMTFTTPIFISQFCVLYIVSFASPQYLFASGAWLVPNSSSSSLNVMKTFATLLMLGQIAEEFHEISESMKVLRRSRLSYSSRAKVNCCWGAIGAQYILALMVMVASAHLILSRQNPIEPLWMTYYVFMTLNFDNMLVKFIMYVRTMQRSTTWKVSILEPDTPSSQKRTQRRDCAQSVVVLWIPLVLAASVTVFSRVFNVLPMTFLRYGYVSNHRPVVMFSSLSLPAGCCPAVASINSTASGFTGDDGVSVSVPCLARDAPEDLGPPPMVYWVAWSSHGSSPSSLQVREGVGSDGYKAVLSGRVAVHPLELMTWMQQRGYEAQQIQDVFEKLSQNQGGVAMYKQTFPYLANIHIFPFPWDKEVAIYAIAENPKTGALSPRPAVSNVLHSRQCPANCELCSHLGQCRKCKEGYRITDENTCEACTEDCLICEMDASQCSECKVGFGLLNYAQSDHQVHVCAACGSANCKNCDHNLLSTLEVPRRVPCNECEPGFGLVDHSICEKCMDSHCLECDGSANCTQCESGFALLQDPAGNKCDPCGPACLSCHSRDACVECQEAYVLKEGTCEACAPNCKNCTQSGPEACDMNGCYDGFGTKWKKFLGFPNRRECERCEAAECLVCEGKRNICQKCDKDFGVTAGGSCVRCGLGCVTCRGAGSCLECREGFVLQDEKCLVCSDRCFNCSTAGPGGCNRNGCAKGWTAILAQWKEAGDFLKSCN
;
A
#
# COMPACT_ATOMS: atom_id res chain seq x y z
N MET A 1 -7.51 -16.54 -38.90
CA MET A 1 -7.61 -17.37 -40.13
C MET A 1 -7.07 -18.75 -39.79
N ALA A 2 -7.58 -19.82 -40.42
CA ALA A 2 -7.31 -21.20 -40.01
C ALA A 2 -6.70 -22.02 -41.14
N VAL A 3 -6.00 -23.11 -40.78
CA VAL A 3 -5.97 -24.42 -41.46
C VAL A 3 -5.37 -25.45 -40.47
N HIS A 4 -5.68 -26.73 -40.71
CA HIS A 4 -5.29 -27.95 -39.99
C HIS A 4 -3.78 -28.10 -39.69
N GLY A 5 -3.32 -28.93 -38.73
CA GLY A 5 -4.03 -29.74 -37.72
C GLY A 5 -4.07 -31.25 -38.01
N ASP A 6 -3.18 -32.03 -37.36
CA ASP A 6 -3.16 -33.51 -37.38
C ASP A 6 -2.72 -34.07 -36.01
N ASN A 7 -2.99 -35.37 -35.76
CA ASN A 7 -2.77 -36.04 -34.47
C ASN A 7 -1.85 -37.27 -34.59
N GLU A 8 -1.03 -37.53 -33.56
CA GLU A 8 -0.58 -38.86 -33.10
C GLU A 8 -0.11 -38.68 -31.63
N ALA A 9 -0.74 -39.26 -30.61
CA ALA A 9 -0.88 -40.68 -30.21
C ALA A 9 0.19 -41.10 -29.16
N LEU A 10 -0.28 -41.57 -28.00
CA LEU A 10 0.53 -42.07 -26.87
C LEU A 10 0.96 -43.54 -27.08
N PRO A 11 1.91 -44.04 -26.27
CA PRO A 11 1.45 -44.96 -25.22
C PRO A 11 2.12 -44.76 -23.84
N ASP A 12 1.49 -45.35 -22.82
CA ASP A 12 1.95 -45.39 -21.42
C ASP A 12 3.09 -46.38 -21.14
N ALA A 13 3.73 -46.27 -19.96
CA ALA A 13 3.63 -47.27 -18.88
C ALA A 13 4.89 -47.47 -18.00
N TYR A 14 4.74 -47.14 -16.72
CA TYR A 14 5.20 -47.87 -15.51
C TYR A 14 6.68 -48.07 -15.12
N GLN A 15 6.81 -48.35 -13.82
CA GLN A 15 7.99 -48.38 -12.96
C GLN A 15 9.00 -49.50 -13.26
N LEU A 16 10.24 -49.29 -12.78
CA LEU A 16 11.00 -50.35 -12.10
C LEU A 16 11.99 -49.76 -11.07
N GLU A 17 11.80 -50.13 -9.80
CA GLU A 17 12.80 -49.91 -8.74
C GLU A 17 13.78 -51.09 -8.63
N GLN A 18 14.81 -50.91 -7.80
CA GLN A 18 15.75 -51.93 -7.32
C GLN A 18 16.76 -52.46 -8.35
N PHE A 19 18.03 -52.04 -8.20
CA PHE A 19 19.05 -52.89 -7.58
C PHE A 19 20.33 -52.05 -7.32
N PHE A 20 20.81 -52.00 -6.07
CA PHE A 20 22.24 -52.01 -5.70
C PHE A 20 22.45 -51.85 -4.19
N ARG A 21 22.66 -52.98 -3.49
CA ARG A 21 23.48 -53.01 -2.26
C ARG A 21 24.88 -53.49 -2.66
N GLY A 22 25.89 -52.68 -2.43
CA GLY A 22 27.29 -53.02 -2.68
C GLY A 22 28.21 -51.92 -2.16
N GLY A 23 29.12 -52.25 -1.24
CA GLY A 23 29.94 -51.24 -0.54
C GLY A 23 31.41 -51.22 -0.95
N ARG A 24 32.18 -50.39 -0.22
CA ARG A 24 33.64 -50.19 -0.24
C ARG A 24 34.21 -49.20 -1.28
N SER A 25 34.47 -48.00 -0.77
CA SER A 25 35.80 -47.35 -0.77
C SER A 25 36.80 -47.74 -1.89
N GLY A 26 37.00 -46.85 -2.85
CA GLY A 26 38.13 -46.87 -3.78
C GLY A 26 38.62 -45.44 -4.06
N SER A 27 39.88 -45.15 -3.79
CA SER A 27 40.48 -43.84 -4.08
C SER A 27 41.01 -43.79 -5.51
N THR A 28 40.41 -42.98 -6.38
CA THR A 28 40.86 -42.82 -7.78
C THR A 28 42.15 -42.01 -7.88
N SER A 29 43.18 -42.60 -8.48
CA SER A 29 44.44 -41.93 -8.85
C SER A 29 44.47 -41.59 -10.33
N CYS A 30 44.89 -40.37 -10.69
CA CYS A 30 45.18 -40.02 -12.08
C CYS A 30 46.61 -40.45 -12.45
N THR A 31 46.75 -41.22 -13.52
CA THR A 31 48.03 -41.59 -14.16
C THR A 31 47.83 -41.68 -15.67
N SER A 32 48.63 -40.96 -16.44
CA SER A 32 48.71 -41.09 -17.90
C SER A 32 50.05 -40.57 -18.39
N GLU A 33 51.00 -41.48 -18.63
CA GLU A 33 52.20 -41.21 -19.41
C GLU A 33 51.94 -41.60 -20.88
N ILE A 34 52.50 -40.86 -21.82
CA ILE A 34 52.65 -41.27 -23.23
C ILE A 34 54.09 -40.94 -23.64
N GLN A 35 54.81 -41.93 -24.18
CA GLN A 35 56.20 -41.77 -24.64
C GLN A 35 56.28 -41.28 -26.09
N LEU A 36 57.39 -40.62 -26.44
CA LEU A 36 57.83 -40.46 -27.83
C LEU A 36 58.47 -41.77 -28.32
N GLN A 37 58.39 -42.03 -29.63
CA GLN A 37 59.29 -42.95 -30.33
C GLN A 37 59.86 -42.29 -31.60
N HIS A 38 61.07 -42.69 -31.97
CA HIS A 38 61.76 -42.26 -33.19
C HIS A 38 61.20 -42.95 -34.44
N LEU A 39 61.25 -42.25 -35.58
CA LEU A 39 61.52 -42.87 -36.88
C LEU A 39 62.55 -42.03 -37.65
N ARG A 40 63.15 -42.64 -38.69
CA ARG A 40 64.33 -42.16 -39.42
C ARG A 40 64.11 -42.36 -40.92
N GLY A 41 64.53 -41.42 -41.76
CA GLY A 41 64.41 -41.51 -43.22
C GLY A 41 65.30 -40.48 -43.93
N ASP A 42 65.84 -40.86 -45.09
CA ASP A 42 66.91 -40.15 -45.81
C ASP A 42 66.40 -39.26 -46.97
N GLY A 43 67.26 -38.35 -47.42
CA GLY A 43 67.33 -37.96 -48.84
C GLY A 43 67.37 -36.46 -49.16
N GLY A 44 68.52 -35.95 -49.59
CA GLY A 44 68.65 -34.63 -50.21
C GLY A 44 70.04 -33.97 -50.03
N ARG A 45 70.70 -33.60 -51.13
CA ARG A 45 71.96 -32.82 -51.13
C ARG A 45 71.79 -31.49 -51.90
N PRO A 46 72.70 -30.51 -51.73
CA PRO A 46 72.34 -29.09 -51.76
C PRO A 46 72.57 -28.39 -53.11
N LEU A 47 72.15 -27.11 -53.15
CA LEU A 47 72.62 -26.11 -54.10
C LEU A 47 73.10 -24.85 -53.36
N ASN A 48 74.25 -24.32 -53.77
CA ASN A 48 74.79 -23.04 -53.32
C ASN A 48 74.31 -21.91 -54.24
N THR A 49 74.26 -20.67 -53.72
CA THR A 49 74.59 -19.46 -54.50
C THR A 49 75.16 -18.39 -53.59
N GLU A 50 76.17 -17.68 -54.07
CA GLU A 50 76.97 -16.70 -53.34
C GLU A 50 76.48 -15.25 -53.52
N THR A 51 77.16 -14.33 -52.82
CA THR A 51 77.18 -12.87 -53.05
C THR A 51 75.93 -12.10 -52.60
N ARG A 52 76.00 -10.78 -52.31
CA ARG A 52 77.03 -9.79 -52.67
C ARG A 52 77.19 -8.71 -51.60
N ASN A 53 78.40 -8.16 -51.45
CA ASN A 53 78.65 -6.91 -50.70
C ASN A 53 78.11 -5.69 -51.48
N ASP A 54 77.96 -4.54 -50.82
CA ASP A 54 78.50 -3.26 -51.30
C ASP A 54 78.57 -2.26 -50.10
N GLU A 55 79.31 -1.16 -50.23
CA GLU A 55 79.97 -0.46 -49.10
C GLU A 55 79.50 0.98 -48.79
N VAL A 56 79.78 1.40 -47.54
CA VAL A 56 80.19 2.75 -47.08
C VAL A 56 79.37 4.00 -47.46
N LEU A 57 78.89 4.71 -46.43
CA LEU A 57 79.16 6.15 -46.27
C LEU A 57 79.19 6.53 -44.77
N ASN A 58 79.82 7.66 -44.40
CA ASN A 58 80.29 7.89 -43.02
C ASN A 58 80.16 9.37 -42.57
N LEU A 59 79.83 9.58 -41.28
CA LEU A 59 80.02 10.81 -40.47
C LEU A 59 79.22 12.09 -40.88
N PRO A 60 79.14 13.16 -40.04
CA PRO A 60 79.72 13.36 -38.69
C PRO A 60 78.79 13.85 -37.54
N VAL A 61 79.15 13.47 -36.31
CA VAL A 61 79.26 14.30 -35.07
C VAL A 61 78.09 15.20 -34.61
N HIS A 62 77.56 14.92 -33.40
CA HIS A 62 77.73 15.82 -32.25
C HIS A 62 77.81 15.03 -30.92
N ARG A 63 78.06 15.73 -29.79
CA ARG A 63 78.75 15.19 -28.60
C ARG A 63 78.01 15.55 -27.29
N GLU A 64 78.48 14.96 -26.18
CA GLU A 64 78.19 15.29 -24.75
C GLU A 64 76.91 14.70 -24.14
N SER A 65 76.87 14.32 -22.85
CA SER A 65 77.97 13.97 -21.90
C SER A 65 77.45 13.12 -20.73
N THR A 66 78.36 12.45 -20.00
CA THR A 66 78.31 11.94 -18.59
C THR A 66 76.95 11.81 -17.89
N ILE A 67 76.62 10.71 -17.22
CA ILE A 67 77.32 10.14 -16.05
C ILE A 67 77.07 8.62 -15.97
N SER A 68 78.14 7.83 -15.82
CA SER A 68 78.05 6.43 -15.38
C SER A 68 78.31 6.35 -13.87
N ARG A 69 77.49 5.60 -13.14
CA ARG A 69 77.83 5.15 -11.80
C ARG A 69 77.33 3.72 -11.60
N GLU A 70 78.27 2.79 -11.64
CA GLU A 70 78.01 1.39 -11.28
C GLU A 70 77.62 1.29 -9.82
N VAL A 71 76.80 0.29 -9.51
CA VAL A 71 76.60 -0.21 -8.14
C VAL A 71 76.86 -1.70 -8.18
N GLU A 72 78.12 -2.07 -7.96
CA GLU A 72 78.47 -3.44 -7.58
C GLU A 72 77.74 -3.79 -6.27
N GLY A 73 77.25 -5.04 -6.18
CA GLY A 73 76.36 -5.47 -5.10
C GLY A 73 75.98 -6.94 -5.20
N LEU A 74 76.94 -7.76 -5.64
CA LEU A 74 76.83 -9.22 -5.76
C LEU A 74 77.91 -9.86 -4.89
N GLN A 75 77.60 -11.02 -4.29
CA GLN A 75 78.23 -11.55 -3.07
C GLN A 75 77.87 -10.66 -1.85
N TRP A 76 77.64 -11.18 -0.64
CA TRP A 76 77.94 -12.49 -0.07
C TRP A 76 76.73 -13.12 0.64
N PHE A 77 76.55 -14.44 0.50
CA PHE A 77 76.28 -15.38 1.62
C PHE A 77 76.23 -16.83 1.08
N GLU A 78 77.40 -17.44 0.89
CA GLU A 78 77.51 -18.89 0.83
C GLU A 78 77.37 -19.43 2.27
N GLY A 79 76.39 -20.29 2.53
CA GLY A 79 76.08 -20.67 3.92
C GLY A 79 74.72 -21.35 4.15
N ALA A 80 74.11 -21.94 3.14
CA ALA A 80 72.93 -22.79 3.28
C ALA A 80 72.93 -23.87 2.18
N GLN A 81 72.38 -25.06 2.47
CA GLN A 81 72.23 -26.13 1.48
C GLN A 81 71.48 -25.64 0.24
N GLU A 82 71.87 -26.14 -0.94
CA GLU A 82 71.18 -25.88 -2.21
C GLU A 82 69.80 -26.54 -2.24
N THR A 83 68.81 -25.92 -1.58
CA THR A 83 67.40 -26.26 -1.80
C THR A 83 67.06 -25.96 -3.26
N ALA A 84 66.55 -26.94 -4.00
CA ALA A 84 66.13 -26.72 -5.39
C ALA A 84 65.08 -25.59 -5.46
N THR A 85 65.29 -24.62 -6.36
CA THR A 85 64.34 -23.52 -6.56
C THR A 85 63.86 -23.41 -8.00
N SER A 86 62.60 -23.76 -8.23
CA SER A 86 61.87 -23.42 -9.46
C SER A 86 61.49 -21.94 -9.49
N THR A 87 61.14 -21.44 -10.68
CA THR A 87 60.59 -20.09 -10.84
C THR A 87 59.11 -20.14 -11.19
N ALA A 88 58.31 -19.39 -10.44
CA ALA A 88 56.89 -19.15 -10.72
C ALA A 88 56.70 -17.77 -11.36
N SER A 89 55.75 -17.65 -12.27
CA SER A 89 55.33 -16.39 -12.88
C SER A 89 54.09 -15.84 -12.20
N LEU A 90 54.17 -14.61 -11.68
CA LEU A 90 53.02 -13.83 -11.23
C LEU A 90 52.69 -12.74 -12.25
N THR A 91 51.42 -12.53 -12.48
CA THR A 91 50.85 -11.37 -13.17
C THR A 91 50.98 -10.12 -12.28
N PRO A 92 51.28 -8.93 -12.84
CA PRO A 92 51.30 -7.69 -12.06
C PRO A 92 49.87 -7.24 -11.69
N SER A 93 49.52 -7.39 -10.41
CA SER A 93 48.22 -7.06 -9.79
C SER A 93 48.46 -6.37 -8.44
N CYS A 94 47.43 -5.83 -7.80
CA CYS A 94 47.60 -5.21 -6.48
C CYS A 94 47.95 -6.24 -5.39
N THR A 95 47.43 -7.46 -5.45
CA THR A 95 47.77 -8.53 -4.49
C THR A 95 49.16 -9.10 -4.72
N SER A 96 49.56 -9.31 -5.97
CA SER A 96 50.91 -9.79 -6.27
C SER A 96 51.97 -8.72 -5.96
N LEU A 97 51.63 -7.43 -6.01
CA LEU A 97 52.50 -6.33 -5.56
C LEU A 97 52.77 -6.42 -4.04
N VAL A 98 51.73 -6.62 -3.23
CA VAL A 98 51.88 -6.88 -1.77
C VAL A 98 52.80 -8.08 -1.53
N LEU A 99 52.58 -9.18 -2.27
CA LEU A 99 53.36 -10.41 -2.15
C LEU A 99 54.84 -10.21 -2.53
N VAL A 100 55.12 -9.54 -3.65
CA VAL A 100 56.49 -9.26 -4.12
C VAL A 100 57.21 -8.25 -3.21
N CYS A 101 56.51 -7.25 -2.68
CA CYS A 101 57.05 -6.38 -1.64
C CYS A 101 57.42 -7.16 -0.37
N ALA A 102 56.57 -8.08 0.08
CA ALA A 102 56.86 -8.95 1.23
C ALA A 102 58.13 -9.77 1.01
N LEU A 103 58.23 -10.42 -0.17
CA LEU A 103 59.34 -11.27 -0.57
C LEU A 103 60.67 -10.52 -0.68
N ARG A 104 60.65 -9.27 -1.14
CA ARG A 104 61.82 -8.37 -1.18
C ARG A 104 62.10 -7.64 0.14
N GLY A 105 61.42 -8.02 1.22
CA GLY A 105 61.63 -7.46 2.56
C GLY A 105 61.02 -6.08 2.82
N VAL A 106 60.52 -5.40 1.78
CA VAL A 106 59.95 -4.04 1.78
C VAL A 106 58.85 -3.89 2.86
N PRO A 107 58.78 -2.74 3.58
CA PRO A 107 57.73 -2.51 4.56
C PRO A 107 56.33 -2.48 3.93
N LEU A 108 55.42 -3.31 4.46
CA LEU A 108 54.12 -3.58 3.84
C LEU A 108 53.09 -2.46 3.95
N TRP A 109 53.35 -1.40 4.72
CA TRP A 109 52.46 -0.24 4.75
C TRP A 109 52.43 0.49 3.40
N MET A 110 53.56 0.53 2.67
CA MET A 110 53.68 1.16 1.34
C MET A 110 52.71 0.59 0.29
N PRO A 111 52.65 -0.73 0.04
CA PRO A 111 51.64 -1.28 -0.87
C PRO A 111 50.23 -1.27 -0.25
N MET A 112 50.08 -1.39 1.08
CA MET A 112 48.74 -1.41 1.70
C MET A 112 47.99 -0.07 1.62
N THR A 113 48.68 1.07 1.74
CA THR A 113 48.05 2.39 1.54
C THR A 113 47.59 2.62 0.11
N PHE A 114 48.20 1.95 -0.88
CA PHE A 114 47.79 2.03 -2.28
C PHE A 114 46.66 1.05 -2.63
N THR A 115 46.75 -0.20 -2.15
CA THR A 115 45.79 -1.26 -2.50
C THR A 115 44.45 -1.17 -1.77
N THR A 116 44.43 -0.70 -0.52
CA THR A 116 43.20 -0.65 0.29
C THR A 116 42.14 0.31 -0.29
N PRO A 117 42.46 1.54 -0.74
CA PRO A 117 41.48 2.42 -1.38
C PRO A 117 40.92 1.87 -2.70
N ILE A 118 41.72 1.15 -3.49
CA ILE A 118 41.29 0.52 -4.75
C ILE A 118 40.25 -0.57 -4.45
N PHE A 119 40.55 -1.45 -3.49
CA PHE A 119 39.64 -2.49 -3.04
C PHE A 119 38.31 -1.94 -2.53
N ILE A 120 38.36 -0.88 -1.70
CA ILE A 120 37.16 -0.19 -1.20
C ILE A 120 36.37 0.42 -2.36
N SER A 121 37.03 1.04 -3.34
CA SER A 121 36.38 1.61 -4.53
C SER A 121 35.66 0.54 -5.36
N GLN A 122 36.35 -0.57 -5.69
CA GLN A 122 35.75 -1.70 -6.42
C GLN A 122 34.56 -2.30 -5.64
N PHE A 123 34.69 -2.50 -4.32
CA PHE A 123 33.60 -2.95 -3.46
C PHE A 123 32.38 -2.01 -3.52
N CYS A 124 32.61 -0.71 -3.34
CA CYS A 124 31.55 0.30 -3.33
C CYS A 124 30.83 0.38 -4.68
N VAL A 125 31.55 0.35 -5.80
CA VAL A 125 30.95 0.33 -7.15
C VAL A 125 30.06 -0.90 -7.33
N LEU A 126 30.55 -2.10 -6.97
CA LEU A 126 29.78 -3.34 -7.09
C LEU A 126 28.55 -3.34 -6.17
N TYR A 127 28.66 -2.82 -4.96
CA TYR A 127 27.55 -2.68 -4.01
C TYR A 127 26.48 -1.70 -4.52
N ILE A 128 26.88 -0.52 -4.99
CA ILE A 128 25.96 0.50 -5.53
C ILE A 128 25.21 -0.05 -6.74
N VAL A 129 25.92 -0.72 -7.65
CA VAL A 129 25.36 -1.22 -8.91
C VAL A 129 24.56 -2.52 -8.71
N SER A 130 24.79 -3.31 -7.66
CA SER A 130 24.08 -4.59 -7.45
C SER A 130 22.99 -4.56 -6.37
N PHE A 131 23.09 -3.66 -5.39
CA PHE A 131 22.18 -3.59 -4.24
C PHE A 131 21.51 -2.22 -4.06
N ALA A 132 22.22 -1.11 -4.24
CA ALA A 132 21.64 0.21 -3.99
C ALA A 132 20.70 0.71 -5.11
N SER A 133 20.92 0.25 -6.35
CA SER A 133 20.23 0.76 -7.56
C SER A 133 18.98 -0.07 -7.91
N PRO A 134 17.74 0.38 -7.60
CA PRO A 134 16.53 -0.43 -7.80
C PRO A 134 16.24 -0.76 -9.27
N GLN A 135 16.71 0.08 -10.20
CA GLN A 135 16.55 -0.05 -11.65
C GLN A 135 17.11 -1.34 -12.28
N TYR A 136 17.92 -2.12 -11.54
CA TYR A 136 18.42 -3.42 -11.97
C TYR A 136 17.67 -4.62 -11.37
N LEU A 137 16.75 -4.36 -10.42
CA LEU A 137 15.85 -5.33 -9.80
C LEU A 137 14.45 -5.28 -10.44
N PHE A 138 13.95 -4.07 -10.70
CA PHE A 138 12.59 -3.81 -11.19
C PHE A 138 12.57 -2.65 -12.20
N ALA A 139 11.86 -2.81 -13.32
CA ALA A 139 11.74 -1.79 -14.36
C ALA A 139 10.41 -1.92 -15.11
N SER A 140 9.91 -0.80 -15.65
CA SER A 140 8.70 -0.77 -16.50
C SER A 140 7.43 -1.40 -15.89
N GLY A 141 7.35 -1.44 -14.55
CA GLY A 141 6.23 -2.06 -13.84
C GLY A 141 6.36 -3.57 -13.59
N ALA A 142 7.52 -4.17 -13.82
CA ALA A 142 7.75 -5.60 -13.64
C ALA A 142 9.10 -5.90 -12.97
N TRP A 143 9.19 -7.03 -12.28
CA TRP A 143 10.47 -7.60 -11.87
C TRP A 143 11.29 -7.93 -13.12
N LEU A 144 12.58 -7.60 -13.10
CA LEU A 144 13.48 -8.01 -14.17
C LEU A 144 13.73 -9.52 -14.08
N VAL A 145 13.64 -10.19 -15.24
CA VAL A 145 13.69 -11.65 -15.35
C VAL A 145 14.83 -12.11 -16.27
N PRO A 146 15.52 -13.23 -15.93
CA PRO A 146 16.63 -13.74 -16.71
C PRO A 146 16.21 -14.22 -18.10
N ASN A 147 15.08 -14.93 -18.21
CA ASN A 147 14.54 -15.39 -19.49
C ASN A 147 13.61 -14.32 -20.08
N SER A 148 13.93 -13.83 -21.27
CA SER A 148 13.15 -12.86 -22.02
C SER A 148 12.32 -13.55 -23.11
N SER A 149 11.29 -12.88 -23.62
CA SER A 149 10.47 -13.38 -24.75
C SER A 149 11.23 -13.41 -26.08
N SER A 150 12.26 -12.56 -26.24
CA SER A 150 13.11 -12.54 -27.44
C SER A 150 14.25 -13.56 -27.34
N SER A 151 14.26 -14.55 -28.25
CA SER A 151 15.34 -15.54 -28.32
C SER A 151 16.72 -14.93 -28.59
N SER A 152 16.82 -13.85 -29.38
CA SER A 152 18.11 -13.20 -29.66
C SER A 152 18.72 -12.54 -28.42
N LEU A 153 17.90 -11.99 -27.53
CA LEU A 153 18.32 -11.48 -26.22
C LEU A 153 18.77 -12.64 -25.30
N ASN A 154 18.06 -13.77 -25.29
CA ASN A 154 18.47 -14.94 -24.51
C ASN A 154 19.80 -15.54 -25.01
N VAL A 155 20.03 -15.55 -26.33
CA VAL A 155 21.33 -15.93 -26.92
C VAL A 155 22.43 -14.96 -26.47
N MET A 156 22.24 -13.63 -26.58
CA MET A 156 23.28 -12.69 -26.16
C MET A 156 23.53 -12.70 -24.65
N LYS A 157 22.49 -12.84 -23.81
CA LYS A 157 22.64 -13.09 -22.37
C LYS A 157 23.50 -14.33 -22.09
N THR A 158 23.36 -15.39 -22.89
CA THR A 158 24.15 -16.63 -22.75
C THR A 158 25.61 -16.43 -23.16
N PHE A 159 25.84 -15.79 -24.30
CA PHE A 159 27.20 -15.47 -24.76
C PHE A 159 27.94 -14.53 -23.78
N ALA A 160 27.25 -13.48 -23.29
CA ALA A 160 27.77 -12.59 -22.25
C ALA A 160 28.12 -13.32 -20.94
N THR A 161 27.28 -14.27 -20.48
CA THR A 161 27.64 -15.10 -19.30
C THR A 161 28.83 -16.03 -19.55
N LEU A 162 29.01 -16.57 -20.77
CA LEU A 162 30.17 -17.41 -21.10
C LEU A 162 31.47 -16.59 -21.10
N LEU A 163 31.46 -15.37 -21.67
CA LEU A 163 32.59 -14.45 -21.60
C LEU A 163 32.96 -14.09 -20.15
N MET A 164 31.96 -13.82 -19.30
CA MET A 164 32.19 -13.56 -17.87
C MET A 164 32.78 -14.77 -17.14
N LEU A 165 32.29 -15.99 -17.40
CA LEU A 165 32.86 -17.21 -16.81
C LEU A 165 34.33 -17.40 -17.20
N GLY A 166 34.71 -17.03 -18.43
CA GLY A 166 36.11 -16.98 -18.86
C GLY A 166 36.96 -16.01 -18.03
N GLN A 167 36.53 -14.76 -17.89
CA GLN A 167 37.28 -13.76 -17.11
C GLN A 167 37.38 -14.12 -15.62
N ILE A 168 36.30 -14.64 -15.05
CA ILE A 168 36.25 -15.07 -13.66
C ILE A 168 37.20 -16.26 -13.42
N ALA A 169 37.37 -17.16 -14.40
CA ALA A 169 38.34 -18.24 -14.33
C ALA A 169 39.80 -17.74 -14.38
N GLU A 170 40.09 -16.68 -15.13
CA GLU A 170 41.42 -16.04 -15.15
C GLU A 170 41.78 -15.45 -13.77
N GLU A 171 40.88 -14.66 -13.18
CA GLU A 171 41.06 -14.08 -11.84
C GLU A 171 41.30 -15.14 -10.75
N PHE A 172 40.47 -16.20 -10.71
CA PHE A 172 40.65 -17.28 -9.74
C PHE A 172 41.91 -18.14 -10.02
N HIS A 173 42.42 -18.16 -11.26
CA HIS A 173 43.73 -18.74 -11.58
C HIS A 173 44.88 -17.88 -11.03
N GLU A 174 44.87 -16.56 -11.22
CA GLU A 174 45.87 -15.64 -10.66
C GLU A 174 45.91 -15.69 -9.11
N ILE A 175 44.74 -15.77 -8.47
CA ILE A 175 44.59 -15.97 -7.02
C ILE A 175 45.19 -17.32 -6.59
N SER A 176 44.98 -18.40 -7.36
CA SER A 176 45.57 -19.72 -7.11
C SER A 176 47.10 -19.67 -7.17
N GLU A 177 47.69 -19.05 -8.20
CA GLU A 177 49.15 -18.98 -8.31
C GLU A 177 49.76 -18.09 -7.21
N SER A 178 49.09 -17.00 -6.85
CA SER A 178 49.46 -16.17 -5.69
C SER A 178 49.45 -16.96 -4.37
N MET A 179 48.46 -17.83 -4.14
CA MET A 179 48.44 -18.74 -2.99
C MET A 179 49.58 -19.77 -3.04
N LYS A 180 49.90 -20.35 -4.20
CA LYS A 180 51.02 -21.31 -4.33
C LYS A 180 52.35 -20.64 -4.02
N VAL A 181 52.60 -19.46 -4.57
CA VAL A 181 53.84 -18.70 -4.33
C VAL A 181 53.96 -18.35 -2.85
N LEU A 182 52.90 -17.82 -2.21
CA LEU A 182 52.94 -17.52 -0.77
C LEU A 182 53.29 -18.76 0.07
N ARG A 183 52.64 -19.92 -0.20
CA ARG A 183 52.88 -21.20 0.50
C ARG A 183 54.28 -21.78 0.29
N ARG A 184 54.88 -21.62 -0.90
CA ARG A 184 56.20 -22.19 -1.26
C ARG A 184 57.36 -21.21 -1.13
N SER A 185 57.10 -19.96 -0.73
CA SER A 185 58.14 -18.94 -0.62
C SER A 185 58.90 -18.99 0.72
N ARG A 186 60.13 -18.46 0.70
CA ARG A 186 60.94 -18.23 1.92
C ARG A 186 60.22 -17.33 2.96
N LEU A 187 59.20 -16.56 2.55
CA LEU A 187 58.40 -15.72 3.47
C LEU A 187 57.69 -16.55 4.54
N SER A 188 57.27 -17.78 4.21
CA SER A 188 56.50 -18.66 5.10
C SER A 188 57.22 -19.04 6.40
N TYR A 189 58.54 -18.81 6.49
CA TYR A 189 59.36 -19.06 7.68
C TYR A 189 59.78 -17.77 8.42
N SER A 190 59.74 -16.61 7.75
CA SER A 190 60.39 -15.38 8.23
C SER A 190 59.57 -14.54 9.21
N SER A 191 58.27 -14.31 8.95
CA SER A 191 57.45 -13.43 9.80
C SER A 191 55.96 -13.71 9.66
N ARG A 192 55.32 -14.12 10.77
CA ARG A 192 53.86 -14.36 10.84
C ARG A 192 53.06 -13.12 10.43
N ALA A 193 53.48 -11.92 10.83
CA ALA A 193 52.79 -10.68 10.48
C ALA A 193 52.79 -10.41 8.96
N LYS A 194 53.94 -10.60 8.28
CA LYS A 194 54.03 -10.46 6.81
C LYS A 194 53.20 -11.52 6.08
N VAL A 195 53.25 -12.77 6.55
CA VAL A 195 52.47 -13.89 5.99
C VAL A 195 50.97 -13.67 6.14
N ASN A 196 50.50 -13.26 7.32
CA ASN A 196 49.09 -12.95 7.57
C ASN A 196 48.60 -11.77 6.71
N CYS A 197 49.43 -10.74 6.53
CA CYS A 197 49.15 -9.59 5.66
C CYS A 197 48.96 -10.01 4.19
N CYS A 198 49.82 -10.89 3.68
CA CYS A 198 49.67 -11.45 2.33
C CYS A 198 48.43 -12.34 2.19
N TRP A 199 48.12 -13.17 3.20
CA TRP A 199 46.88 -13.96 3.22
C TRP A 199 45.62 -13.09 3.26
N GLY A 200 45.66 -11.96 3.98
CA GLY A 200 44.58 -10.98 3.99
C GLY A 200 44.36 -10.35 2.61
N ALA A 201 45.42 -9.94 1.92
CA ALA A 201 45.33 -9.39 0.56
C ALA A 201 44.72 -10.38 -0.44
N ILE A 202 45.20 -11.64 -0.42
CA ILE A 202 44.68 -12.70 -1.30
C ILE A 202 43.22 -13.04 -0.95
N GLY A 203 42.89 -13.12 0.35
CA GLY A 203 41.52 -13.35 0.81
C GLY A 203 40.56 -12.24 0.40
N ALA A 204 41.00 -10.98 0.43
CA ALA A 204 40.24 -9.84 -0.04
C ALA A 204 39.93 -9.95 -1.55
N GLN A 205 40.93 -10.17 -2.41
CA GLN A 205 40.69 -10.34 -3.86
C GLN A 205 39.78 -11.54 -4.16
N TYR A 206 39.91 -12.65 -3.42
CA TYR A 206 39.01 -13.80 -3.55
C TYR A 206 37.55 -13.45 -3.18
N ILE A 207 37.33 -12.67 -2.12
CA ILE A 207 36.00 -12.17 -1.74
C ILE A 207 35.46 -11.20 -2.83
N LEU A 208 36.29 -10.33 -3.39
CA LEU A 208 35.91 -9.44 -4.49
C LEU A 208 35.48 -10.22 -5.73
N ALA A 209 36.26 -11.21 -6.16
CA ALA A 209 35.94 -12.07 -7.30
C ALA A 209 34.62 -12.84 -7.09
N LEU A 210 34.35 -13.34 -5.86
CA LEU A 210 33.06 -13.94 -5.50
C LEU A 210 31.89 -12.94 -5.59
N MET A 211 32.06 -11.69 -5.16
CA MET A 211 31.01 -10.68 -5.27
C MET A 211 30.78 -10.26 -6.73
N VAL A 212 31.85 -10.09 -7.52
CA VAL A 212 31.75 -9.80 -8.95
C VAL A 212 31.02 -10.90 -9.71
N MET A 213 31.25 -12.17 -9.36
CA MET A 213 30.55 -13.31 -9.95
C MET A 213 29.02 -13.17 -9.81
N VAL A 214 28.51 -12.91 -8.60
CA VAL A 214 27.07 -12.77 -8.36
C VAL A 214 26.51 -11.47 -8.96
N ALA A 215 27.26 -10.37 -8.83
CA ALA A 215 26.92 -9.07 -9.40
C ALA A 215 26.78 -9.11 -10.93
N SER A 216 27.77 -9.67 -11.63
CA SER A 216 27.79 -9.77 -13.09
C SER A 216 26.72 -10.72 -13.63
N ALA A 217 26.49 -11.87 -12.97
CA ALA A 217 25.39 -12.77 -13.29
C ALA A 217 24.04 -12.04 -13.19
N HIS A 218 23.82 -11.24 -12.13
CA HIS A 218 22.63 -10.41 -11.99
C HIS A 218 22.53 -9.33 -13.08
N LEU A 219 23.60 -8.54 -13.29
CA LEU A 219 23.60 -7.40 -14.20
C LEU A 219 23.48 -7.76 -15.69
N ILE A 220 23.97 -8.94 -16.10
CA ILE A 220 23.81 -9.44 -17.47
C ILE A 220 22.41 -10.01 -17.68
N LEU A 221 21.92 -10.79 -16.73
CA LEU A 221 20.60 -11.42 -16.84
C LEU A 221 19.44 -10.41 -16.70
N SER A 222 19.64 -9.27 -16.02
CA SER A 222 18.63 -8.23 -15.86
C SER A 222 18.37 -7.37 -17.10
N ARG A 223 19.23 -7.41 -18.12
CA ARG A 223 19.13 -6.56 -19.31
C ARG A 223 17.87 -6.84 -20.15
N GLN A 224 17.34 -5.78 -20.77
CA GLN A 224 16.15 -5.84 -21.63
C GLN A 224 16.46 -5.65 -23.12
N ASN A 225 17.60 -5.06 -23.49
CA ASN A 225 17.99 -4.87 -24.90
C ASN A 225 19.17 -5.78 -25.29
N PRO A 226 19.24 -6.28 -26.55
CA PRO A 226 20.20 -7.34 -26.93
C PRO A 226 21.67 -6.93 -26.89
N ILE A 227 22.00 -5.64 -26.97
CA ILE A 227 23.40 -5.15 -26.98
C ILE A 227 23.91 -4.89 -25.54
N GLU A 228 23.02 -4.58 -24.59
CA GLU A 228 23.39 -4.24 -23.22
C GLU A 228 24.16 -5.35 -22.46
N PRO A 229 23.87 -6.67 -22.62
CA PRO A 229 24.67 -7.73 -22.01
C PRO A 229 26.17 -7.62 -22.29
N LEU A 230 26.55 -7.24 -23.52
CA LEU A 230 27.96 -7.09 -23.91
C LEU A 230 28.61 -5.86 -23.25
N TRP A 231 27.90 -4.73 -23.19
CA TRP A 231 28.38 -3.56 -22.46
C TRP A 231 28.55 -3.85 -20.97
N MET A 232 27.62 -4.59 -20.35
CA MET A 232 27.75 -5.00 -18.94
C MET A 232 28.95 -5.95 -18.73
N THR A 233 29.18 -6.92 -19.63
CA THR A 233 30.40 -7.74 -19.63
C THR A 233 31.67 -6.88 -19.70
N TYR A 234 31.70 -5.88 -20.58
CA TYR A 234 32.83 -4.94 -20.69
C TYR A 234 33.01 -4.09 -19.42
N TYR A 235 31.95 -3.53 -18.83
CA TYR A 235 32.04 -2.76 -17.59
C TYR A 235 32.55 -3.60 -16.42
N VAL A 236 32.12 -4.86 -16.30
CA VAL A 236 32.63 -5.76 -15.25
C VAL A 236 34.09 -6.14 -15.53
N PHE A 237 34.46 -6.45 -16.78
CA PHE A 237 35.85 -6.72 -17.18
C PHE A 237 36.78 -5.56 -16.76
N MET A 238 36.37 -4.31 -17.04
CA MET A 238 37.12 -3.10 -16.67
C MET A 238 37.13 -2.85 -15.15
N THR A 239 36.10 -3.27 -14.43
CA THR A 239 36.01 -3.14 -12.95
C THR A 239 36.89 -4.16 -12.24
N LEU A 240 36.95 -5.40 -12.74
CA LEU A 240 37.89 -6.43 -12.29
C LEU A 240 39.32 -5.99 -12.54
N ASN A 241 39.69 -5.84 -13.81
CA ASN A 241 41.06 -5.55 -14.24
C ASN A 241 41.55 -4.14 -13.90
N PHE A 242 40.81 -3.33 -13.12
CA PHE A 242 41.23 -1.97 -12.80
C PHE A 242 42.55 -1.93 -12.03
N ASP A 243 42.74 -2.82 -11.05
CA ASP A 243 43.96 -2.91 -10.26
C ASP A 243 45.13 -3.48 -11.09
N ASN A 244 44.86 -4.52 -11.90
CA ASN A 244 45.76 -5.09 -12.89
C ASN A 244 46.26 -4.03 -13.88
N MET A 245 45.37 -3.23 -14.47
CA MET A 245 45.74 -2.14 -15.38
C MET A 245 46.53 -1.04 -14.68
N LEU A 246 46.14 -0.67 -13.46
CA LEU A 246 46.80 0.38 -12.69
C LEU A 246 48.23 0.00 -12.26
N VAL A 247 48.47 -1.25 -11.84
CA VAL A 247 49.82 -1.75 -11.55
C VAL A 247 50.66 -1.86 -12.82
N LYS A 248 50.10 -2.35 -13.93
CA LYS A 248 50.78 -2.40 -15.24
C LYS A 248 51.14 -0.99 -15.74
N PHE A 249 50.28 0.01 -15.54
CA PHE A 249 50.55 1.42 -15.84
C PHE A 249 51.65 2.03 -14.97
N ILE A 250 51.60 1.81 -13.64
CA ILE A 250 52.64 2.28 -12.71
C ILE A 250 54.01 1.68 -13.07
N MET A 251 54.06 0.39 -13.40
CA MET A 251 55.28 -0.25 -13.90
C MET A 251 55.79 0.43 -15.18
N TYR A 252 54.92 0.57 -16.19
CA TYR A 252 55.29 1.18 -17.47
C TYR A 252 55.91 2.58 -17.28
N VAL A 253 55.26 3.45 -16.49
CA VAL A 253 55.74 4.81 -16.20
C VAL A 253 57.04 4.81 -15.37
N ARG A 254 57.21 3.87 -14.41
CA ARG A 254 58.38 3.84 -13.52
C ARG A 254 59.62 3.17 -14.11
N THR A 255 59.48 2.24 -15.06
CA THR A 255 60.60 1.37 -15.49
C THR A 255 60.82 1.30 -16.99
N MET A 256 59.90 1.83 -17.83
CA MET A 256 59.85 1.60 -19.29
C MET A 256 59.81 0.09 -19.70
N GLN A 257 59.65 -0.83 -18.75
CA GLN A 257 59.89 -2.25 -18.96
C GLN A 257 58.58 -2.99 -19.28
N ARG A 258 58.47 -3.56 -20.48
CA ARG A 258 57.29 -4.31 -20.96
C ARG A 258 57.17 -5.73 -20.40
N SER A 259 57.71 -6.01 -19.21
CA SER A 259 57.67 -7.36 -18.61
C SER A 259 56.26 -7.69 -18.10
N THR A 260 55.55 -8.56 -18.84
CA THR A 260 54.16 -8.94 -18.56
C THR A 260 53.97 -9.81 -17.31
N THR A 261 55.04 -10.36 -16.74
CA THR A 261 55.03 -11.20 -15.53
C THR A 261 56.26 -10.95 -14.67
N TRP A 262 56.10 -11.06 -13.35
CA TRP A 262 57.20 -11.14 -12.39
C TRP A 262 57.60 -12.61 -12.15
N LYS A 263 58.89 -12.92 -12.31
CA LYS A 263 59.44 -14.22 -11.92
C LYS A 263 59.83 -14.21 -10.45
N VAL A 264 59.38 -15.20 -9.69
CA VAL A 264 59.66 -15.38 -8.25
C VAL A 264 60.22 -16.79 -8.04
N SER A 265 61.31 -16.92 -7.27
CA SER A 265 61.83 -18.22 -6.85
C SER A 265 60.96 -18.82 -5.74
N ILE A 266 60.54 -20.08 -5.96
CA ILE A 266 59.79 -20.89 -5.01
C ILE A 266 60.67 -22.05 -4.52
N LEU A 267 60.46 -22.50 -3.29
CA LEU A 267 61.14 -23.67 -2.74
C LEU A 267 60.50 -24.94 -3.29
N GLU A 268 61.33 -25.86 -3.78
CA GLU A 268 60.89 -27.15 -4.30
C GLU A 268 61.18 -28.28 -3.28
N PRO A 269 60.27 -29.25 -3.07
CA PRO A 269 60.41 -30.23 -2.00
C PRO A 269 61.43 -31.34 -2.32
N ASP A 270 62.48 -31.46 -1.49
CA ASP A 270 63.68 -32.29 -1.73
C ASP A 270 63.47 -33.82 -1.70
N THR A 271 62.25 -34.32 -1.47
CA THR A 271 61.98 -35.77 -1.40
C THR A 271 60.75 -36.15 -2.23
N PRO A 272 60.71 -37.32 -2.89
CA PRO A 272 59.58 -37.72 -3.74
C PRO A 272 58.27 -37.92 -2.95
N SER A 273 58.33 -38.17 -1.63
CA SER A 273 57.15 -38.24 -0.77
C SER A 273 56.60 -36.84 -0.45
N SER A 274 57.45 -35.85 -0.17
CA SER A 274 57.03 -34.45 -0.02
C SER A 274 56.60 -33.84 -1.36
N GLN A 275 57.24 -34.18 -2.47
CA GLN A 275 56.84 -33.77 -3.82
C GLN A 275 55.42 -34.24 -4.17
N LYS A 276 55.11 -35.54 -3.99
CA LYS A 276 53.75 -36.08 -4.16
C LYS A 276 52.73 -35.44 -3.20
N ARG A 277 53.14 -35.12 -1.95
CA ARG A 277 52.26 -34.45 -0.97
C ARG A 277 51.96 -33.00 -1.36
N THR A 278 52.93 -32.28 -1.91
CA THR A 278 52.76 -30.89 -2.36
C THR A 278 51.97 -30.85 -3.68
N GLN A 279 52.24 -31.74 -4.64
CA GLN A 279 51.42 -31.89 -5.86
C GLN A 279 49.95 -32.15 -5.54
N ARG A 280 49.64 -33.03 -4.58
CA ARG A 280 48.25 -33.24 -4.09
C ARG A 280 47.65 -31.98 -3.47
N ARG A 281 48.44 -31.18 -2.73
CA ARG A 281 47.99 -29.91 -2.12
C ARG A 281 47.71 -28.82 -3.16
N ASP A 282 48.55 -28.70 -4.18
CA ASP A 282 48.35 -27.78 -5.31
C ASP A 282 47.10 -28.16 -6.13
N CYS A 283 46.91 -29.46 -6.41
CA CYS A 283 45.72 -29.96 -7.08
C CYS A 283 44.44 -29.67 -6.28
N ALA A 284 44.42 -30.01 -4.98
CA ALA A 284 43.30 -29.71 -4.09
C ALA A 284 43.05 -28.20 -3.96
N GLN A 285 44.10 -27.38 -3.93
CA GLN A 285 43.98 -25.92 -3.94
C GLN A 285 43.33 -25.43 -5.24
N SER A 286 43.78 -25.91 -6.41
CA SER A 286 43.21 -25.52 -7.69
C SER A 286 41.72 -25.90 -7.79
N VAL A 287 41.33 -27.08 -7.31
CA VAL A 287 39.90 -27.45 -7.21
C VAL A 287 39.12 -26.47 -6.33
N VAL A 288 39.63 -26.15 -5.12
CA VAL A 288 38.91 -25.30 -4.16
C VAL A 288 38.87 -23.82 -4.56
N VAL A 289 39.93 -23.29 -5.18
CA VAL A 289 40.09 -21.85 -5.45
C VAL A 289 39.60 -21.47 -6.84
N LEU A 290 39.73 -22.35 -7.84
CA LEU A 290 39.31 -22.08 -9.23
C LEU A 290 38.01 -22.81 -9.59
N TRP A 291 37.95 -24.13 -9.40
CA TRP A 291 36.83 -24.92 -9.92
C TRP A 291 35.55 -24.78 -9.08
N ILE A 292 35.63 -24.74 -7.75
CA ILE A 292 34.42 -24.54 -6.90
C ILE A 292 33.73 -23.20 -7.20
N PRO A 293 34.42 -22.04 -7.24
CA PRO A 293 33.78 -20.78 -7.63
C PRO A 293 33.23 -20.78 -9.06
N LEU A 294 33.92 -21.40 -10.01
CA LEU A 294 33.43 -21.46 -11.40
C LEU A 294 32.17 -22.33 -11.53
N VAL A 295 32.10 -23.46 -10.82
CA VAL A 295 30.90 -24.30 -10.72
C VAL A 295 29.77 -23.58 -9.99
N LEU A 296 30.07 -22.79 -8.95
CA LEU A 296 29.08 -21.94 -8.27
C LEU A 296 28.51 -20.87 -9.22
N ALA A 297 29.35 -20.21 -10.03
CA ALA A 297 28.94 -19.23 -11.02
C ALA A 297 27.98 -19.83 -12.08
N ALA A 298 28.32 -21.00 -12.61
CA ALA A 298 27.45 -21.76 -13.50
C ALA A 298 26.14 -22.17 -12.81
N SER A 299 26.21 -22.64 -11.56
CA SER A 299 25.04 -23.04 -10.78
C SER A 299 24.09 -21.88 -10.51
N VAL A 300 24.59 -20.69 -10.16
CA VAL A 300 23.79 -19.47 -9.92
C VAL A 300 23.11 -18.99 -11.20
N THR A 301 23.81 -19.02 -12.35
CA THR A 301 23.23 -18.61 -13.63
C THR A 301 22.21 -19.62 -14.16
N VAL A 302 22.42 -20.92 -13.98
CA VAL A 302 21.42 -21.97 -14.30
C VAL A 302 20.21 -21.87 -13.37
N PHE A 303 20.40 -21.79 -12.05
CA PHE A 303 19.32 -21.65 -11.07
C PHE A 303 18.44 -20.44 -11.37
N SER A 304 19.05 -19.28 -11.62
CA SER A 304 18.36 -18.04 -12.00
C SER A 304 17.43 -18.27 -13.20
N ARG A 305 17.92 -18.91 -14.27
CA ARG A 305 17.13 -19.22 -15.48
C ARG A 305 16.05 -20.27 -15.25
N VAL A 306 16.29 -21.28 -14.40
CA VAL A 306 15.31 -22.34 -14.11
C VAL A 306 14.12 -21.80 -13.32
N PHE A 307 14.38 -21.02 -12.27
CA PHE A 307 13.31 -20.42 -11.44
C PHE A 307 12.77 -19.10 -12.03
N ASN A 308 13.44 -18.57 -13.06
CA ASN A 308 13.18 -17.28 -13.70
C ASN A 308 13.23 -16.07 -12.75
N VAL A 309 14.13 -16.11 -11.75
CA VAL A 309 14.35 -15.02 -10.78
C VAL A 309 15.84 -14.64 -10.77
N LEU A 310 16.16 -13.36 -10.80
CA LEU A 310 17.55 -12.89 -10.79
C LEU A 310 18.23 -13.11 -9.42
N PRO A 311 19.57 -13.31 -9.36
CA PRO A 311 20.27 -13.65 -8.11
C PRO A 311 20.07 -12.64 -6.97
N MET A 312 20.30 -11.35 -7.19
CA MET A 312 20.14 -10.33 -6.14
C MET A 312 18.67 -10.12 -5.75
N THR A 313 17.74 -10.25 -6.70
CA THR A 313 16.30 -10.20 -6.41
C THR A 313 15.89 -11.35 -5.50
N PHE A 314 16.38 -12.58 -5.77
CA PHE A 314 16.14 -13.74 -4.92
C PHE A 314 16.75 -13.58 -3.52
N LEU A 315 17.96 -13.03 -3.42
CA LEU A 315 18.63 -12.79 -2.13
C LEU A 315 17.95 -11.69 -1.28
N ARG A 316 17.26 -10.72 -1.89
CA ARG A 316 16.63 -9.58 -1.18
C ARG A 316 15.14 -9.77 -0.89
N TYR A 317 14.39 -10.41 -1.79
CA TYR A 317 12.93 -10.56 -1.69
C TYR A 317 12.44 -12.01 -1.72
N GLY A 318 13.33 -12.99 -1.86
CA GLY A 318 12.96 -14.40 -2.07
C GLY A 318 12.44 -14.67 -3.48
N TYR A 319 11.62 -15.71 -3.62
CA TYR A 319 11.01 -16.03 -4.91
C TYR A 319 9.94 -14.98 -5.28
N VAL A 320 10.20 -14.21 -6.35
CA VAL A 320 9.26 -13.24 -6.91
C VAL A 320 9.05 -13.49 -8.40
N SER A 321 7.85 -13.21 -8.89
CA SER A 321 7.42 -13.54 -10.25
C SER A 321 6.46 -12.47 -10.78
N ASN A 322 6.40 -12.32 -12.11
CA ASN A 322 5.44 -11.40 -12.76
C ASN A 322 4.09 -12.07 -13.07
N HIS A 323 3.80 -13.24 -12.49
CA HIS A 323 2.55 -13.97 -12.69
C HIS A 323 1.47 -13.49 -11.72
N ARG A 324 0.23 -13.34 -12.22
CA ARG A 324 -0.95 -12.82 -11.48
C ARG A 324 -0.69 -11.48 -10.75
N PRO A 325 -0.17 -10.42 -11.44
CA PRO A 325 -0.02 -9.10 -10.83
C PRO A 325 -1.40 -8.54 -10.47
N VAL A 326 -1.46 -7.80 -9.36
CA VAL A 326 -2.66 -7.08 -8.94
C VAL A 326 -2.75 -5.77 -9.73
N VAL A 327 -3.92 -5.45 -10.29
CA VAL A 327 -4.13 -4.30 -11.18
C VAL A 327 -4.89 -3.20 -10.44
N MET A 328 -4.34 -1.99 -10.38
CA MET A 328 -5.04 -0.83 -9.81
C MET A 328 -6.11 -0.32 -10.76
N PHE A 329 -7.28 0.11 -10.26
CA PHE A 329 -8.31 0.70 -11.14
C PHE A 329 -7.79 1.93 -11.89
N SER A 330 -6.91 2.72 -11.27
CA SER A 330 -6.24 3.88 -11.87
C SER A 330 -5.30 3.55 -13.04
N SER A 331 -4.98 2.28 -13.30
CA SER A 331 -4.19 1.87 -14.47
C SER A 331 -5.05 1.31 -15.62
N LEU A 332 -6.37 1.23 -15.43
CA LEU A 332 -7.34 0.79 -16.44
C LEU A 332 -7.94 1.99 -17.19
N SER A 333 -8.30 1.79 -18.46
CA SER A 333 -8.95 2.79 -19.32
C SER A 333 -10.47 2.90 -19.04
N LEU A 334 -10.83 3.22 -17.80
CA LEU A 334 -12.21 3.36 -17.35
C LEU A 334 -12.88 4.64 -17.90
N PRO A 335 -14.23 4.75 -17.88
CA PRO A 335 -14.96 5.98 -18.18
C PRO A 335 -14.44 7.19 -17.38
N ALA A 336 -14.51 8.37 -17.98
CA ALA A 336 -13.92 9.59 -17.41
C ALA A 336 -14.46 9.89 -16.00
N GLY A 337 -13.55 10.06 -15.03
CA GLY A 337 -13.88 10.34 -13.64
C GLY A 337 -14.12 9.11 -12.74
N CYS A 338 -14.22 7.89 -13.29
CA CYS A 338 -14.37 6.69 -12.45
C CYS A 338 -13.07 6.35 -11.70
N CYS A 339 -13.25 6.12 -10.40
CA CYS A 339 -12.46 5.22 -9.60
C CYS A 339 -10.94 5.54 -9.47
N PRO A 340 -10.51 6.82 -9.35
CA PRO A 340 -9.16 7.13 -8.89
C PRO A 340 -8.99 6.72 -7.43
N ALA A 341 -7.74 6.71 -6.94
CA ALA A 341 -7.52 6.75 -5.50
C ALA A 341 -8.00 8.11 -4.97
N VAL A 342 -8.93 8.13 -4.02
CA VAL A 342 -9.45 9.37 -3.43
C VAL A 342 -8.97 9.46 -2.00
N ALA A 343 -8.16 10.48 -1.70
CA ALA A 343 -7.83 10.90 -0.36
C ALA A 343 -8.86 11.93 0.11
N SER A 344 -9.82 11.47 0.94
CA SER A 344 -10.77 12.32 1.63
C SER A 344 -10.22 12.73 3.00
N ILE A 345 -10.33 14.02 3.33
CA ILE A 345 -10.07 14.52 4.68
C ILE A 345 -11.30 14.16 5.52
N ASN A 346 -11.12 13.45 6.63
CA ASN A 346 -12.21 13.11 7.55
C ASN A 346 -12.51 14.28 8.50
N SER A 347 -12.83 15.45 7.94
CA SER A 347 -13.29 16.59 8.75
C SER A 347 -14.76 16.39 9.14
N THR A 348 -15.02 15.97 10.38
CA THR A 348 -16.36 15.86 10.94
C THR A 348 -17.06 17.23 10.95
N ALA A 349 -18.14 17.37 10.18
CA ALA A 349 -18.89 18.63 10.05
C ALA A 349 -19.77 18.96 11.27
N SER A 350 -19.48 18.37 12.43
CA SER A 350 -20.28 18.45 13.66
C SER A 350 -19.38 18.35 14.89
N GLY A 351 -19.04 19.51 15.47
CA GLY A 351 -18.29 19.61 16.73
C GLY A 351 -16.76 19.54 16.59
N PHE A 352 -16.07 20.22 17.49
CA PHE A 352 -14.60 20.23 17.60
C PHE A 352 -14.11 18.92 18.23
N THR A 353 -13.78 17.94 17.39
CA THR A 353 -13.01 16.73 17.79
C THR A 353 -11.75 16.62 16.94
N GLY A 354 -10.67 16.07 17.52
CA GLY A 354 -9.29 16.27 17.04
C GLY A 354 -8.85 15.48 15.81
N ASP A 355 -9.74 14.69 15.21
CA ASP A 355 -9.39 13.61 14.29
C ASP A 355 -9.36 14.01 12.80
N ASP A 356 -8.66 15.10 12.48
CA ASP A 356 -8.44 15.59 11.09
C ASP A 356 -7.43 14.70 10.33
N GLY A 357 -7.73 13.39 10.28
CA GLY A 357 -6.98 12.36 9.56
C GLY A 357 -7.36 12.27 8.09
N VAL A 358 -6.45 11.70 7.28
CA VAL A 358 -6.68 11.47 5.84
C VAL A 358 -7.04 10.01 5.62
N SER A 359 -8.20 9.75 5.02
CA SER A 359 -8.63 8.42 4.59
C SER A 359 -8.48 8.28 3.07
N VAL A 360 -7.69 7.31 2.61
CA VAL A 360 -7.49 7.02 1.18
C VAL A 360 -8.08 5.67 0.82
N SER A 361 -9.09 5.67 -0.05
CA SER A 361 -9.61 4.44 -0.66
C SER A 361 -8.86 4.15 -1.97
N VAL A 362 -8.29 2.95 -2.08
CA VAL A 362 -7.56 2.47 -3.28
C VAL A 362 -8.15 1.14 -3.76
N PRO A 363 -9.01 1.14 -4.81
CA PRO A 363 -9.57 -0.08 -5.37
C PRO A 363 -8.60 -0.78 -6.35
N CYS A 364 -8.55 -2.12 -6.28
CA CYS A 364 -7.68 -2.97 -7.10
C CYS A 364 -8.35 -4.30 -7.49
N LEU A 365 -7.79 -4.99 -8.48
CA LEU A 365 -8.27 -6.27 -9.01
C LEU A 365 -7.16 -7.32 -8.91
N ALA A 366 -7.44 -8.45 -8.26
CA ALA A 366 -6.52 -9.60 -8.21
C ALA A 366 -7.13 -10.80 -8.93
N ARG A 367 -6.29 -11.73 -9.43
CA ARG A 367 -6.74 -12.95 -10.14
C ARG A 367 -7.08 -14.13 -9.24
N ASP A 368 -6.64 -14.08 -8.00
CA ASP A 368 -6.95 -15.08 -6.97
C ASP A 368 -8.24 -14.61 -6.27
N ALA A 369 -9.24 -15.49 -6.15
CA ALA A 369 -10.53 -15.17 -5.56
C ALA A 369 -10.50 -15.39 -4.03
N PRO A 370 -11.45 -14.81 -3.26
CA PRO A 370 -11.55 -15.06 -1.81
C PRO A 370 -11.67 -16.55 -1.44
N GLU A 371 -12.26 -17.36 -2.33
CA GLU A 371 -12.44 -18.81 -2.17
C GLU A 371 -11.17 -19.64 -2.40
N ASP A 372 -10.12 -19.10 -3.04
CA ASP A 372 -8.83 -19.79 -3.28
C ASP A 372 -8.00 -20.03 -1.99
N LEU A 373 -8.63 -19.85 -0.81
CA LEU A 373 -8.05 -19.87 0.54
C LEU A 373 -6.71 -19.10 0.64
N GLY A 374 -6.56 -18.08 -0.21
CA GLY A 374 -5.36 -17.27 -0.31
C GLY A 374 -5.37 -16.12 0.68
N PRO A 375 -4.21 -15.71 1.23
CA PRO A 375 -4.12 -14.39 1.85
C PRO A 375 -4.46 -13.32 0.79
N PRO A 376 -5.26 -12.29 1.15
CA PRO A 376 -5.63 -11.23 0.21
C PRO A 376 -4.40 -10.39 -0.18
N PRO A 377 -4.47 -9.63 -1.28
CA PRO A 377 -3.44 -8.67 -1.66
C PRO A 377 -3.00 -7.74 -0.51
N MET A 378 -1.70 -7.41 -0.48
CA MET A 378 -1.18 -6.39 0.43
C MET A 378 -0.97 -5.10 -0.35
N VAL A 379 -1.57 -4.00 0.11
CA VAL A 379 -1.34 -2.67 -0.46
C VAL A 379 -0.30 -1.93 0.37
N TYR A 380 0.79 -1.54 -0.28
CA TYR A 380 1.85 -0.69 0.25
C TYR A 380 1.62 0.74 -0.24
N TRP A 381 1.94 1.74 0.59
CA TRP A 381 1.75 3.15 0.24
C TRP A 381 2.85 4.06 0.78
N VAL A 382 3.05 5.19 0.10
CA VAL A 382 3.96 6.27 0.50
C VAL A 382 3.31 7.64 0.32
N ALA A 383 3.56 8.56 1.25
CA ALA A 383 3.28 9.98 1.09
C ALA A 383 4.51 10.67 0.49
N TRP A 384 4.36 11.20 -0.73
CA TRP A 384 5.45 11.78 -1.51
C TRP A 384 5.07 13.10 -2.17
N SER A 385 6.03 13.99 -2.41
CA SER A 385 5.74 15.30 -2.99
C SER A 385 5.14 15.20 -4.40
N SER A 386 4.14 16.04 -4.66
CA SER A 386 3.49 16.19 -5.97
C SER A 386 4.36 16.86 -7.04
N HIS A 387 5.40 17.60 -6.62
CA HIS A 387 6.28 18.37 -7.52
C HIS A 387 7.46 17.56 -8.06
N GLY A 388 7.67 16.34 -7.56
CA GLY A 388 8.69 15.41 -8.04
C GLY A 388 8.18 14.46 -9.13
N SER A 389 9.09 13.66 -9.70
CA SER A 389 8.69 12.48 -10.47
C SER A 389 7.96 11.48 -9.58
N SER A 390 7.04 10.68 -10.13
CA SER A 390 6.33 9.65 -9.37
C SER A 390 7.26 8.48 -9.01
N PRO A 391 7.20 7.94 -7.78
CA PRO A 391 7.98 6.75 -7.39
C PRO A 391 7.57 5.50 -8.19
N SER A 392 8.52 4.63 -8.48
CA SER A 392 8.25 3.31 -9.07
C SER A 392 7.60 2.36 -8.05
N SER A 393 6.93 1.30 -8.53
CA SER A 393 6.25 0.36 -7.63
C SER A 393 7.17 -0.34 -6.63
N LEU A 394 8.47 -0.50 -6.94
CA LEU A 394 9.46 -1.00 -5.98
C LEU A 394 9.80 0.05 -4.91
N GLN A 395 9.96 1.31 -5.27
CA GLN A 395 10.20 2.39 -4.30
C GLN A 395 9.03 2.54 -3.32
N VAL A 396 7.79 2.47 -3.80
CA VAL A 396 6.59 2.47 -2.95
C VAL A 396 6.56 1.25 -2.00
N ARG A 397 6.92 0.04 -2.47
CA ARG A 397 7.04 -1.17 -1.62
C ARG A 397 8.08 -0.98 -0.49
N GLU A 398 9.17 -0.28 -0.77
CA GLU A 398 10.29 -0.09 0.18
C GLU A 398 10.13 1.13 1.11
N GLY A 399 9.06 1.93 0.97
CA GLY A 399 8.84 3.15 1.76
C GLY A 399 9.68 4.34 1.31
N VAL A 400 10.05 4.38 0.02
CA VAL A 400 11.03 5.29 -0.57
C VAL A 400 10.37 6.19 -1.63
N GLY A 401 10.82 7.43 -1.73
CA GLY A 401 10.44 8.38 -2.77
C GLY A 401 11.09 8.08 -4.13
N SER A 402 10.79 8.91 -5.12
CA SER A 402 11.34 8.76 -6.47
C SER A 402 12.84 9.08 -6.58
N ASP A 403 13.37 9.88 -5.66
CA ASP A 403 14.78 10.29 -5.55
C ASP A 403 15.68 9.29 -4.81
N GLY A 404 15.09 8.31 -4.12
CA GLY A 404 15.81 7.31 -3.32
C GLY A 404 15.88 7.61 -1.81
N TYR A 405 15.32 8.72 -1.33
CA TYR A 405 15.19 9.00 0.11
C TYR A 405 13.89 8.43 0.68
N LYS A 406 13.81 8.25 2.01
CA LYS A 406 12.59 7.77 2.66
C LYS A 406 11.42 8.73 2.39
N ALA A 407 10.24 8.16 2.16
CA ALA A 407 9.01 8.94 2.02
C ALA A 407 8.62 9.64 3.33
N VAL A 408 7.80 10.69 3.25
CA VAL A 408 7.37 11.50 4.41
C VAL A 408 6.61 10.64 5.42
N LEU A 409 5.73 9.78 4.89
CA LEU A 409 5.13 8.65 5.58
C LEU A 409 5.13 7.44 4.64
N SER A 410 5.09 6.24 5.20
CA SER A 410 4.87 5.01 4.45
C SER A 410 4.20 3.95 5.32
N GLY A 411 3.52 3.01 4.68
CA GLY A 411 2.83 1.94 5.39
C GLY A 411 2.34 0.82 4.48
N ARG A 412 1.61 -0.13 5.06
CA ARG A 412 0.93 -1.20 4.34
C ARG A 412 -0.39 -1.56 5.02
N VAL A 413 -1.36 -2.01 4.23
CA VAL A 413 -2.68 -2.46 4.69
C VAL A 413 -3.09 -3.71 3.91
N ALA A 414 -3.81 -4.63 4.55
CA ALA A 414 -4.45 -5.74 3.85
C ALA A 414 -5.71 -5.24 3.13
N VAL A 415 -6.03 -5.78 1.96
CA VAL A 415 -7.26 -5.40 1.25
C VAL A 415 -8.46 -6.24 1.69
N HIS A 416 -9.65 -5.67 1.54
CA HIS A 416 -10.93 -6.35 1.77
C HIS A 416 -11.69 -6.52 0.45
N PRO A 417 -12.52 -7.57 0.29
CA PRO A 417 -13.49 -7.68 -0.81
C PRO A 417 -14.28 -6.39 -1.06
N LEU A 418 -14.56 -6.08 -2.34
CA LEU A 418 -15.20 -4.83 -2.76
C LEU A 418 -16.46 -5.07 -3.59
N GLU A 419 -17.63 -4.88 -2.99
CA GLU A 419 -18.91 -4.76 -3.71
C GLU A 419 -18.90 -3.45 -4.53
N LEU A 420 -18.65 -3.54 -5.84
CA LEU A 420 -18.26 -2.37 -6.63
C LEU A 420 -19.41 -1.39 -6.81
N MET A 421 -20.62 -1.86 -7.12
CA MET A 421 -21.75 -0.96 -7.39
C MET A 421 -22.15 -0.18 -6.12
N THR A 422 -22.13 -0.85 -4.97
CA THR A 422 -22.37 -0.23 -3.65
C THR A 422 -21.33 0.84 -3.32
N TRP A 423 -20.04 0.55 -3.51
CA TRP A 423 -18.95 1.51 -3.27
C TRP A 423 -19.02 2.73 -4.19
N MET A 424 -19.37 2.51 -5.47
CA MET A 424 -19.56 3.62 -6.41
C MET A 424 -20.78 4.48 -6.03
N GLN A 425 -21.89 3.87 -5.61
CA GLN A 425 -23.07 4.62 -5.17
C GLN A 425 -22.77 5.46 -3.92
N GLN A 426 -22.05 4.91 -2.94
CA GLN A 426 -21.61 5.64 -1.74
C GLN A 426 -20.70 6.85 -2.07
N ARG A 427 -19.99 6.82 -3.20
CA ARG A 427 -19.15 7.93 -3.69
C ARG A 427 -19.89 8.87 -4.66
N GLY A 428 -21.20 8.75 -4.80
CA GLY A 428 -22.04 9.67 -5.57
C GLY A 428 -21.93 9.55 -7.09
N TYR A 429 -21.41 8.43 -7.61
CA TYR A 429 -21.43 8.17 -9.06
C TYR A 429 -22.85 8.03 -9.59
N GLU A 430 -23.09 8.54 -10.81
CA GLU A 430 -24.42 8.47 -11.42
C GLU A 430 -24.79 7.03 -11.81
N ALA A 431 -26.09 6.72 -11.80
CA ALA A 431 -26.66 5.42 -12.17
C ALA A 431 -26.04 4.79 -13.42
N GLN A 432 -25.96 5.57 -14.50
CA GLN A 432 -25.43 5.12 -15.78
C GLN A 432 -23.92 4.91 -15.73
N GLN A 433 -23.17 5.76 -15.02
CA GLN A 433 -21.73 5.62 -14.82
C GLN A 433 -21.38 4.34 -14.04
N ILE A 434 -22.17 3.99 -13.00
CA ILE A 434 -22.02 2.75 -12.25
C ILE A 434 -22.18 1.54 -13.18
N GLN A 435 -23.25 1.53 -13.99
CA GLN A 435 -23.55 0.42 -14.88
C GLN A 435 -22.53 0.29 -16.02
N ASP A 436 -22.12 1.39 -16.65
CA ASP A 436 -21.11 1.43 -17.71
C ASP A 436 -19.75 0.90 -17.21
N VAL A 437 -19.34 1.27 -15.99
CA VAL A 437 -18.10 0.79 -15.34
C VAL A 437 -18.18 -0.70 -15.02
N PHE A 438 -19.27 -1.13 -14.37
CA PHE A 438 -19.47 -2.52 -13.97
C PHE A 438 -19.56 -3.47 -15.18
N GLU A 439 -20.25 -3.05 -16.25
CA GLU A 439 -20.28 -3.82 -17.49
C GLU A 439 -18.88 -3.89 -18.12
N LYS A 440 -18.19 -2.74 -18.30
CA LYS A 440 -16.87 -2.71 -18.92
C LYS A 440 -15.83 -3.59 -18.19
N LEU A 441 -15.89 -3.66 -16.86
CA LEU A 441 -15.03 -4.51 -16.04
C LEU A 441 -15.42 -6.00 -16.09
N SER A 442 -16.72 -6.33 -16.18
CA SER A 442 -17.20 -7.72 -16.23
C SER A 442 -17.20 -8.35 -17.63
N GLN A 443 -17.14 -7.53 -18.69
CA GLN A 443 -16.77 -7.97 -20.03
C GLN A 443 -15.29 -8.40 -20.09
N ASN A 444 -14.95 -9.32 -20.99
CA ASN A 444 -13.57 -9.83 -21.12
C ASN A 444 -12.68 -8.91 -22.00
N GLN A 445 -12.98 -7.61 -22.05
CA GLN A 445 -12.14 -6.64 -22.75
C GLN A 445 -10.87 -6.38 -21.93
N GLY A 446 -9.69 -6.53 -22.54
CA GLY A 446 -8.40 -6.34 -21.85
C GLY A 446 -7.99 -7.47 -20.90
N GLY A 447 -8.70 -8.60 -20.84
CA GLY A 447 -8.31 -9.77 -20.02
C GLY A 447 -8.47 -9.57 -18.50
N VAL A 448 -9.40 -8.69 -18.12
CA VAL A 448 -9.83 -8.45 -16.74
C VAL A 448 -10.93 -9.43 -16.34
N ALA A 449 -12.12 -9.32 -16.95
CA ALA A 449 -13.28 -10.19 -16.68
C ALA A 449 -13.59 -10.32 -15.18
N MET A 450 -13.99 -9.20 -14.58
CA MET A 450 -14.38 -9.11 -13.17
C MET A 450 -15.48 -10.12 -12.82
N TYR A 451 -15.31 -10.78 -11.67
CA TYR A 451 -16.08 -11.94 -11.19
C TYR A 451 -16.05 -13.18 -12.09
N LYS A 452 -15.08 -13.29 -13.03
CA LYS A 452 -14.83 -14.51 -13.83
C LYS A 452 -13.37 -14.92 -13.89
N GLN A 453 -12.46 -13.94 -13.86
CA GLN A 453 -11.00 -14.15 -13.83
C GLN A 453 -10.27 -13.19 -12.88
N THR A 454 -10.92 -12.11 -12.43
CA THR A 454 -10.42 -11.24 -11.35
C THR A 454 -11.52 -10.92 -10.34
N PHE A 455 -11.16 -10.83 -9.06
CA PHE A 455 -12.03 -10.35 -7.99
C PHE A 455 -11.63 -8.92 -7.56
N PRO A 456 -12.58 -8.02 -7.29
CA PRO A 456 -12.30 -6.66 -6.83
C PRO A 456 -12.06 -6.58 -5.32
N TYR A 457 -11.12 -5.72 -4.94
CA TYR A 457 -10.72 -5.48 -3.56
C TYR A 457 -10.50 -3.99 -3.30
N LEU A 458 -10.58 -3.58 -2.04
CA LEU A 458 -10.39 -2.22 -1.56
C LEU A 458 -9.34 -2.19 -0.44
N ALA A 459 -8.33 -1.32 -0.58
CA ALA A 459 -7.56 -0.83 0.55
C ALA A 459 -8.20 0.46 1.08
N ASN A 460 -8.52 0.51 2.37
CA ASN A 460 -8.79 1.76 3.08
C ASN A 460 -7.58 2.08 3.96
N ILE A 461 -6.89 3.17 3.63
CA ILE A 461 -5.68 3.62 4.31
C ILE A 461 -6.05 4.83 5.17
N HIS A 462 -6.06 4.66 6.49
CA HIS A 462 -6.25 5.77 7.42
C HIS A 462 -4.88 6.28 7.88
N ILE A 463 -4.61 7.56 7.65
CA ILE A 463 -3.34 8.22 7.97
C ILE A 463 -3.58 9.24 9.07
N PHE A 464 -3.11 8.90 10.28
CA PHE A 464 -3.15 9.77 11.45
C PHE A 464 -1.89 9.55 12.32
N PRO A 465 -1.25 10.62 12.84
CA PRO A 465 -1.45 12.01 12.49
C PRO A 465 -0.97 12.29 11.04
N PHE A 466 -1.61 13.24 10.35
CA PHE A 466 -1.21 13.62 8.99
C PHE A 466 -0.26 14.84 9.01
N PRO A 467 0.87 14.83 8.26
CA PRO A 467 1.84 15.90 8.25
C PRO A 467 1.38 17.07 7.36
N TRP A 468 0.50 17.92 7.88
CA TRP A 468 0.07 19.20 7.29
C TRP A 468 1.20 20.26 7.15
N ASP A 469 2.47 19.84 7.21
CA ASP A 469 3.66 20.66 6.94
C ASP A 469 4.09 20.66 5.47
N LYS A 470 3.60 19.72 4.64
CA LYS A 470 4.12 19.47 3.28
C LYS A 470 3.02 19.16 2.27
N GLU A 471 3.18 19.64 1.05
CA GLU A 471 2.37 19.22 -0.11
C GLU A 471 2.76 17.80 -0.55
N VAL A 472 1.83 16.85 -0.43
CA VAL A 472 2.07 15.43 -0.77
C VAL A 472 0.86 14.79 -1.47
N ALA A 473 1.13 13.81 -2.31
CA ALA A 473 0.15 12.84 -2.80
C ALA A 473 0.47 11.45 -2.23
N ILE A 474 -0.56 10.63 -2.06
CA ILE A 474 -0.41 9.23 -1.62
C ILE A 474 -0.28 8.34 -2.85
N TYR A 475 0.86 7.67 -2.96
CA TYR A 475 1.15 6.68 -3.99
C TYR A 475 0.99 5.29 -3.40
N ALA A 476 0.16 4.44 -4.00
CA ALA A 476 -0.16 3.11 -3.49
C ALA A 476 0.06 2.02 -4.55
N ILE A 477 0.60 0.87 -4.14
CA ILE A 477 0.81 -0.33 -4.98
C ILE A 477 0.31 -1.57 -4.28
N ALA A 478 -0.02 -2.60 -5.04
CA ALA A 478 -0.49 -3.87 -4.51
C ALA A 478 0.52 -4.99 -4.82
N GLU A 479 0.74 -5.88 -3.87
CA GLU A 479 1.52 -7.10 -4.02
C GLU A 479 0.61 -8.33 -3.94
N ASN A 480 0.80 -9.28 -4.86
CA ASN A 480 0.23 -10.62 -4.74
C ASN A 480 1.09 -11.44 -3.77
N PRO A 481 0.58 -11.85 -2.58
CA PRO A 481 1.37 -12.56 -1.58
C PRO A 481 1.78 -13.98 -1.99
N LYS A 482 1.14 -14.60 -3.00
CA LYS A 482 1.50 -15.92 -3.52
C LYS A 482 2.67 -15.87 -4.53
N THR A 483 2.88 -14.74 -5.22
CA THR A 483 3.86 -14.63 -6.32
C THR A 483 4.88 -13.50 -6.18
N GLY A 484 4.69 -12.59 -5.22
CA GLY A 484 5.49 -11.36 -5.11
C GLY A 484 5.25 -10.35 -6.23
N ALA A 485 4.24 -10.56 -7.09
CA ALA A 485 3.96 -9.71 -8.24
C ALA A 485 3.42 -8.35 -7.78
N LEU A 486 4.13 -7.27 -8.14
CA LEU A 486 3.72 -5.89 -7.84
C LEU A 486 2.80 -5.33 -8.92
N SER A 487 1.93 -4.39 -8.55
CA SER A 487 1.08 -3.67 -9.50
C SER A 487 1.92 -2.81 -10.47
N PRO A 488 1.73 -2.89 -11.81
CA PRO A 488 2.67 -2.29 -12.77
C PRO A 488 2.80 -0.76 -12.74
N ARG A 489 1.82 -0.06 -12.16
CA ARG A 489 1.85 1.38 -11.87
C ARG A 489 1.23 1.62 -10.50
N PRO A 490 1.71 2.60 -9.71
CA PRO A 490 0.98 3.07 -8.56
C PRO A 490 -0.38 3.66 -8.91
N ALA A 491 -1.34 3.49 -8.01
CA ALA A 491 -2.42 4.44 -7.85
C ALA A 491 -1.90 5.70 -7.17
N VAL A 492 -2.43 6.86 -7.56
CA VAL A 492 -2.02 8.17 -7.04
C VAL A 492 -3.28 8.90 -6.60
N SER A 493 -3.26 9.46 -5.39
CA SER A 493 -4.36 10.27 -4.88
C SER A 493 -4.37 11.68 -5.49
N ASN A 494 -5.46 12.41 -5.28
CA ASN A 494 -5.42 13.87 -5.26
C ASN A 494 -4.30 14.38 -4.33
N VAL A 495 -3.71 15.52 -4.68
CA VAL A 495 -2.69 16.19 -3.86
C VAL A 495 -3.35 16.75 -2.61
N LEU A 496 -2.70 16.56 -1.47
CA LEU A 496 -3.07 17.10 -0.17
C LEU A 496 -2.19 18.33 0.06
N HIS A 497 -2.83 19.50 0.04
CA HIS A 497 -2.22 20.81 0.20
C HIS A 497 -2.43 21.30 1.64
N SER A 498 -1.60 22.24 2.10
CA SER A 498 -1.70 22.79 3.46
C SER A 498 -1.32 24.26 3.53
N ARG A 499 -1.81 24.94 4.56
CA ARG A 499 -1.46 26.32 4.93
C ARG A 499 -0.73 26.32 6.27
N GLN A 500 0.16 27.30 6.46
CA GLN A 500 1.07 27.35 7.59
C GLN A 500 0.34 27.65 8.92
N CYS A 501 0.70 26.95 10.00
CA CYS A 501 -0.08 26.93 11.24
C CYS A 501 0.29 28.01 12.28
N PRO A 502 -0.63 28.42 13.18
CA PRO A 502 -0.40 29.50 14.13
C PRO A 502 0.46 29.10 15.35
N ALA A 503 1.02 30.10 16.04
CA ALA A 503 1.78 29.91 17.28
C ALA A 503 0.89 29.43 18.45
N ASN A 504 1.50 28.74 19.43
CA ASN A 504 0.86 28.09 20.59
C ASN A 504 -0.23 27.05 20.28
N CYS A 505 -0.55 26.84 19.01
CA CYS A 505 -1.42 25.77 18.54
C CYS A 505 -0.83 24.38 18.84
N GLU A 506 -1.70 23.43 19.18
CA GLU A 506 -1.39 22.00 19.31
C GLU A 506 -1.79 21.24 18.05
N LEU A 507 -2.98 21.53 17.50
CA LEU A 507 -3.52 20.93 16.27
C LEU A 507 -4.13 22.01 15.37
N CYS A 508 -3.67 22.07 14.12
CA CYS A 508 -4.16 22.98 13.09
C CYS A 508 -4.86 22.22 11.95
N SER A 509 -5.78 22.90 11.26
CA SER A 509 -6.49 22.35 10.10
C SER A 509 -5.68 22.48 8.81
N HIS A 510 -6.11 21.75 7.78
CA HIS A 510 -5.65 21.93 6.39
C HIS A 510 -5.84 23.36 5.82
N LEU A 511 -6.62 24.21 6.50
CA LEU A 511 -6.80 25.64 6.15
C LEU A 511 -5.84 26.59 6.89
N GLY A 512 -4.95 26.08 7.75
CA GLY A 512 -4.00 26.87 8.53
C GLY A 512 -4.59 27.51 9.79
N GLN A 513 -5.83 27.19 10.13
CA GLN A 513 -6.51 27.66 11.34
C GLN A 513 -6.16 26.76 12.53
N CYS A 514 -5.97 27.32 13.73
CA CYS A 514 -5.82 26.48 14.92
C CYS A 514 -7.17 25.88 15.35
N ARG A 515 -7.19 24.56 15.62
CA ARG A 515 -8.38 23.82 16.11
C ARG A 515 -8.26 23.36 17.56
N LYS A 516 -7.05 23.19 18.07
CA LYS A 516 -6.80 22.93 19.49
C LYS A 516 -5.61 23.78 19.93
N CYS A 517 -5.87 24.70 20.85
CA CYS A 517 -4.83 25.34 21.64
C CYS A 517 -4.47 24.43 22.82
N LYS A 518 -3.24 24.57 23.35
CA LYS A 518 -2.79 23.78 24.49
C LYS A 518 -3.64 24.08 25.73
N GLU A 519 -3.70 23.15 26.69
CA GLU A 519 -4.47 23.33 27.93
C GLU A 519 -4.13 24.66 28.63
N GLY A 520 -5.17 25.35 29.11
CA GLY A 520 -5.05 26.73 29.63
C GLY A 520 -5.05 27.82 28.55
N TYR A 521 -5.27 27.49 27.27
CA TYR A 521 -5.43 28.45 26.19
C TYR A 521 -6.75 28.22 25.41
N ARG A 522 -7.49 29.30 25.15
CA ARG A 522 -8.65 29.34 24.25
C ARG A 522 -8.26 29.67 22.80
N ILE A 523 -9.19 29.43 21.89
CA ILE A 523 -9.10 29.82 20.48
C ILE A 523 -9.77 31.20 20.33
N THR A 524 -9.15 32.12 19.59
CA THR A 524 -9.71 33.43 19.23
C THR A 524 -10.50 33.38 17.93
N ASP A 525 -11.30 34.41 17.62
CA ASP A 525 -12.06 34.50 16.35
C ASP A 525 -11.16 34.39 15.10
N GLU A 526 -9.90 34.84 15.19
CA GLU A 526 -8.90 34.71 14.11
C GLU A 526 -8.29 33.28 14.02
N ASN A 527 -8.78 32.34 14.83
CA ASN A 527 -8.28 30.96 14.96
C ASN A 527 -6.81 30.90 15.43
N THR A 528 -6.44 31.79 16.37
CA THR A 528 -5.15 31.80 17.07
C THR A 528 -5.34 31.51 18.57
N CYS A 529 -4.26 31.42 19.37
CA CYS A 529 -4.33 30.93 20.76
C CYS A 529 -4.00 32.01 21.82
N GLU A 530 -4.91 32.19 22.79
CA GLU A 530 -4.83 33.14 23.92
C GLU A 530 -4.99 32.39 25.26
N ALA A 531 -4.37 32.83 26.34
CA ALA A 531 -4.40 32.14 27.64
C ALA A 531 -5.65 32.46 28.49
N CYS A 532 -6.17 31.48 29.23
CA CYS A 532 -7.26 31.64 30.21
C CYS A 532 -6.73 32.08 31.60
N THR A 533 -7.66 32.52 32.46
CA THR A 533 -7.43 32.82 33.89
C THR A 533 -7.24 31.58 34.77
N GLU A 534 -6.71 31.78 35.99
CA GLU A 534 -6.39 30.70 36.93
C GLU A 534 -7.63 29.91 37.39
N ASP A 535 -7.39 28.65 37.77
CA ASP A 535 -8.37 27.61 38.12
C ASP A 535 -9.49 27.25 37.12
N CYS A 536 -9.68 28.04 36.07
CA CYS A 536 -10.54 27.69 34.94
C CYS A 536 -10.03 26.47 34.14
N LEU A 537 -10.95 25.72 33.50
CA LEU A 537 -10.62 24.68 32.52
C LEU A 537 -10.93 25.13 31.09
N ILE A 538 -12.10 25.74 30.87
CA ILE A 538 -12.52 26.29 29.57
C ILE A 538 -13.00 27.74 29.75
N CYS A 539 -12.40 28.67 29.02
CA CYS A 539 -12.85 30.05 28.93
C CYS A 539 -13.36 30.35 27.51
N GLU A 540 -14.61 30.80 27.39
CA GLU A 540 -15.31 30.97 26.11
C GLU A 540 -15.21 32.41 25.60
N MET A 541 -15.98 33.33 26.20
CA MET A 541 -16.17 34.70 25.71
C MET A 541 -14.92 35.57 25.82
N ASP A 542 -14.20 35.47 26.94
CA ASP A 542 -12.95 36.18 27.24
C ASP A 542 -12.02 35.27 28.05
N ALA A 543 -10.72 35.58 28.03
CA ALA A 543 -9.73 34.95 28.92
C ALA A 543 -10.13 34.94 30.42
N SER A 544 -10.95 35.91 30.85
CA SER A 544 -11.43 36.11 32.23
C SER A 544 -12.82 35.56 32.54
N GLN A 545 -13.54 35.01 31.55
CA GLN A 545 -14.88 34.46 31.73
C GLN A 545 -14.81 32.93 31.63
N CYS A 546 -14.83 32.24 32.78
CA CYS A 546 -14.80 30.78 32.78
C CYS A 546 -16.20 30.22 32.50
N SER A 547 -16.32 29.22 31.62
CA SER A 547 -17.57 28.49 31.38
C SER A 547 -17.56 27.12 32.05
N GLU A 548 -16.49 26.35 31.89
CA GLU A 548 -16.31 25.05 32.57
C GLU A 548 -15.21 25.11 33.64
N CYS A 549 -15.62 24.78 34.86
CA CYS A 549 -14.77 24.66 36.03
C CYS A 549 -14.16 23.26 36.13
N LYS A 550 -12.97 23.15 36.73
CA LYS A 550 -12.35 21.85 37.01
C LYS A 550 -13.24 21.01 37.93
N VAL A 551 -13.27 19.69 37.71
CA VAL A 551 -14.22 18.76 38.36
C VAL A 551 -14.24 18.92 39.90
N GLY A 552 -15.45 19.01 40.45
CA GLY A 552 -15.71 19.26 41.87
C GLY A 552 -16.07 20.72 42.18
N PHE A 553 -15.98 21.61 41.19
CA PHE A 553 -16.35 23.02 41.27
C PHE A 553 -17.54 23.30 40.35
N GLY A 554 -18.54 24.03 40.85
CA GLY A 554 -19.67 24.58 40.09
C GLY A 554 -19.47 26.07 39.81
N LEU A 555 -20.34 26.63 38.96
CA LEU A 555 -20.20 28.00 38.48
C LEU A 555 -20.84 29.00 39.43
N LEU A 556 -20.06 30.01 39.86
CA LEU A 556 -20.56 31.17 40.58
C LEU A 556 -20.63 32.38 39.65
N ASN A 557 -21.86 32.87 39.48
CA ASN A 557 -22.16 34.05 38.68
C ASN A 557 -22.39 35.23 39.61
N TYR A 558 -21.59 36.29 39.51
CA TYR A 558 -21.80 37.53 40.26
C TYR A 558 -21.68 38.76 39.35
N ALA A 559 -22.46 39.79 39.66
CA ALA A 559 -22.45 41.05 38.92
C ALA A 559 -21.61 42.10 39.66
N GLN A 560 -20.62 42.69 38.99
CA GLN A 560 -19.80 43.75 39.55
C GLN A 560 -19.67 44.90 38.54
N SER A 561 -20.29 46.04 38.87
CA SER A 561 -20.24 47.29 38.08
C SER A 561 -20.49 47.10 36.57
N ASP A 562 -21.74 46.76 36.24
CA ASP A 562 -22.27 46.66 34.86
C ASP A 562 -21.68 45.55 33.97
N HIS A 563 -20.83 44.67 34.51
CA HIS A 563 -20.41 43.41 33.88
C HIS A 563 -20.69 42.21 34.81
N GLN A 564 -20.94 41.05 34.22
CA GLN A 564 -21.05 39.77 34.93
C GLN A 564 -19.70 39.04 34.87
N VAL A 565 -19.34 38.35 35.95
CA VAL A 565 -18.10 37.57 36.03
C VAL A 565 -18.43 36.15 36.49
N HIS A 566 -17.86 35.18 35.79
CA HIS A 566 -18.10 33.75 35.97
C HIS A 566 -16.83 33.09 36.53
N VAL A 567 -16.91 32.58 37.77
CA VAL A 567 -15.75 32.08 38.54
C VAL A 567 -16.12 30.78 39.28
N CYS A 568 -15.13 29.92 39.53
CA CYS A 568 -15.34 28.55 40.01
C CYS A 568 -15.25 28.40 41.55
N ALA A 569 -16.18 27.64 42.16
CA ALA A 569 -16.13 27.27 43.59
C ALA A 569 -16.72 25.87 43.84
N ALA A 570 -16.35 25.19 44.94
CA ALA A 570 -16.66 23.76 45.13
C ALA A 570 -18.15 23.42 45.36
N CYS A 571 -18.62 22.24 44.92
CA CYS A 571 -19.98 21.75 45.21
C CYS A 571 -20.15 21.14 46.62
N GLY A 572 -21.41 20.95 47.05
CA GLY A 572 -21.80 20.57 48.41
C GLY A 572 -22.21 19.11 48.67
N SER A 573 -22.88 18.42 47.73
CA SER A 573 -23.49 17.09 47.94
C SER A 573 -23.19 16.08 46.82
N ALA A 574 -23.59 14.82 47.00
CA ALA A 574 -23.39 13.70 46.06
C ALA A 574 -24.70 13.31 45.34
N ASN A 575 -24.57 12.66 44.18
CA ASN A 575 -25.67 12.40 43.22
C ASN A 575 -26.41 13.68 42.76
N CYS A 576 -25.74 14.83 42.89
CA CYS A 576 -26.23 16.11 42.43
C CYS A 576 -25.93 16.29 40.95
N LYS A 577 -26.95 16.58 40.13
CA LYS A 577 -26.78 16.82 38.69
C LYS A 577 -26.31 18.24 38.38
N ASN A 578 -26.70 19.23 39.19
CA ASN A 578 -26.29 20.63 39.05
C ASN A 578 -26.24 21.37 40.41
N CYS A 579 -25.12 22.05 40.69
CA CYS A 579 -24.88 22.85 41.91
C CYS A 579 -24.67 24.37 41.65
N ASP A 580 -24.92 24.85 40.43
CA ASP A 580 -24.66 26.23 40.02
C ASP A 580 -25.54 27.24 40.76
N HIS A 581 -25.00 28.42 41.06
CA HIS A 581 -25.71 29.41 41.88
C HIS A 581 -25.38 30.85 41.51
N ASN A 582 -26.43 31.64 41.24
CA ASN A 582 -26.32 33.08 41.00
C ASN A 582 -26.24 33.82 42.34
N LEU A 583 -25.20 34.64 42.56
CA LEU A 583 -25.02 35.40 43.80
C LEU A 583 -25.28 36.89 43.58
N LEU A 584 -26.44 37.35 44.08
CA LEU A 584 -26.83 38.76 44.08
C LEU A 584 -26.07 39.52 45.19
N SER A 585 -24.81 39.87 44.89
CA SER A 585 -23.95 40.79 45.65
C SER A 585 -23.58 40.37 47.07
N THR A 586 -22.49 39.60 47.21
CA THR A 586 -21.73 39.46 48.48
C THR A 586 -20.29 39.95 48.30
N LEU A 587 -19.71 40.53 49.36
CA LEU A 587 -18.32 41.06 49.36
C LEU A 587 -17.23 39.98 49.48
N GLU A 588 -17.62 38.72 49.73
CA GLU A 588 -16.74 37.55 49.75
C GLU A 588 -17.40 36.38 49.00
N VAL A 589 -16.57 35.50 48.43
CA VAL A 589 -16.99 34.35 47.61
C VAL A 589 -17.11 33.09 48.49
N PRO A 590 -18.26 32.38 48.51
CA PRO A 590 -18.44 31.19 49.33
C PRO A 590 -17.65 30.00 48.80
N ARG A 591 -17.13 29.16 49.71
CA ARG A 591 -16.27 28.02 49.35
C ARG A 591 -17.02 26.70 49.04
N ARG A 592 -18.36 26.65 49.23
CA ARG A 592 -19.22 25.49 48.90
C ARG A 592 -20.64 25.91 48.52
N VAL A 593 -21.31 25.14 47.65
CA VAL A 593 -22.62 25.49 47.02
C VAL A 593 -23.63 24.30 47.05
N PRO A 594 -24.95 24.52 47.28
CA PRO A 594 -25.98 23.46 47.35
C PRO A 594 -26.47 22.93 45.97
N CYS A 595 -27.43 22.00 45.96
CA CYS A 595 -27.88 21.25 44.76
C CYS A 595 -29.32 21.57 44.34
N ASN A 596 -29.60 21.58 43.02
CA ASN A 596 -30.89 21.98 42.45
C ASN A 596 -31.64 20.93 41.61
N GLU A 597 -30.98 19.91 41.04
CA GLU A 597 -31.61 18.98 40.07
C GLU A 597 -31.20 17.50 40.29
N CYS A 598 -32.14 16.59 39.99
CA CYS A 598 -32.03 15.13 40.10
C CYS A 598 -32.03 14.44 38.71
N GLU A 599 -31.80 13.12 38.68
CA GLU A 599 -31.81 12.33 37.44
C GLU A 599 -33.20 11.72 37.14
N PRO A 600 -33.56 11.43 35.87
CA PRO A 600 -34.89 10.95 35.50
C PRO A 600 -35.34 9.67 36.23
N GLY A 601 -36.61 9.63 36.63
CA GLY A 601 -37.16 8.61 37.51
C GLY A 601 -36.90 8.85 39.00
N PHE A 602 -36.14 9.90 39.35
CA PHE A 602 -35.98 10.40 40.71
C PHE A 602 -36.60 11.80 40.86
N GLY A 603 -37.45 11.97 41.88
CA GLY A 603 -37.97 13.26 42.34
C GLY A 603 -37.07 13.90 43.41
N LEU A 604 -37.22 15.21 43.59
CA LEU A 604 -36.51 16.00 44.60
C LEU A 604 -37.22 15.90 45.96
N VAL A 605 -36.45 15.63 47.01
CA VAL A 605 -36.90 15.55 48.42
C VAL A 605 -36.17 16.60 49.25
N ASP A 606 -36.90 17.26 50.16
CA ASP A 606 -36.41 18.31 51.07
C ASP A 606 -35.48 19.35 50.41
N HIS A 607 -35.83 19.75 49.18
CA HIS A 607 -35.24 20.84 48.40
C HIS A 607 -33.72 20.73 48.16
N SER A 608 -33.09 19.56 48.34
CA SER A 608 -31.64 19.40 48.15
C SER A 608 -31.11 17.96 47.98
N ILE A 609 -32.01 16.95 47.97
CA ILE A 609 -31.69 15.50 47.95
C ILE A 609 -32.65 14.78 46.98
N CYS A 610 -32.30 13.60 46.43
CA CYS A 610 -33.03 12.94 45.33
C CYS A 610 -33.45 11.47 45.63
N GLU A 611 -34.71 11.08 45.36
CA GLU A 611 -35.29 9.74 45.62
C GLU A 611 -36.29 9.28 44.51
N LYS A 612 -36.75 8.01 44.46
CA LYS A 612 -37.31 7.35 43.25
C LYS A 612 -38.86 7.22 43.14
N CYS A 613 -39.43 7.30 41.91
CA CYS A 613 -40.86 7.14 41.55
C CYS A 613 -41.47 5.71 41.65
N MET A 614 -42.82 5.60 41.63
CA MET A 614 -43.59 4.36 41.93
C MET A 614 -44.43 3.66 40.82
N ASP A 615 -45.12 4.35 39.89
CA ASP A 615 -46.00 3.68 38.89
C ASP A 615 -45.23 3.32 37.58
N SER A 616 -45.64 2.25 36.88
CA SER A 616 -44.94 1.72 35.70
C SER A 616 -45.35 2.29 34.35
N HIS A 617 -46.53 2.91 34.22
CA HIS A 617 -46.98 3.60 33.00
C HIS A 617 -46.90 5.12 33.14
N CYS A 618 -46.03 5.58 34.03
CA CYS A 618 -45.86 6.97 34.41
C CYS A 618 -44.44 7.48 34.09
N LEU A 619 -44.35 8.66 33.49
CA LEU A 619 -43.07 9.25 33.04
C LEU A 619 -42.48 10.26 34.04
N GLU A 620 -43.33 10.95 34.79
CA GLU A 620 -42.96 11.96 35.79
C GLU A 620 -43.77 11.74 37.07
N CYS A 621 -43.16 11.97 38.24
CA CYS A 621 -43.85 11.86 39.53
C CYS A 621 -43.57 13.06 40.42
N ASP A 622 -44.59 13.49 41.18
CA ASP A 622 -44.43 14.44 42.28
C ASP A 622 -44.07 13.68 43.56
N GLY A 623 -42.93 14.04 44.17
CA GLY A 623 -42.25 13.26 45.19
C GLY A 623 -41.84 11.87 44.67
N SER A 624 -42.65 10.87 44.96
CA SER A 624 -42.48 9.48 44.48
C SER A 624 -43.77 8.81 44.00
N ALA A 625 -44.94 9.25 44.50
CA ALA A 625 -46.17 8.44 44.51
C ALA A 625 -47.28 8.90 43.56
N ASN A 626 -47.28 10.15 43.10
CA ASN A 626 -48.39 10.71 42.32
C ASN A 626 -48.03 10.84 40.83
N CYS A 627 -48.82 10.23 39.96
CA CYS A 627 -48.59 10.25 38.51
C CYS A 627 -49.27 11.44 37.81
N THR A 628 -48.54 12.12 36.93
CA THR A 628 -48.99 13.29 36.16
C THR A 628 -49.26 13.04 34.68
N GLN A 629 -48.74 11.95 34.08
CA GLN A 629 -48.84 11.71 32.62
C GLN A 629 -48.92 10.20 32.25
N CYS A 630 -49.78 9.87 31.27
CA CYS A 630 -50.10 8.52 30.80
C CYS A 630 -49.84 8.34 29.28
N GLU A 631 -49.84 7.08 28.84
CA GLU A 631 -49.74 6.66 27.42
C GLU A 631 -51.08 6.78 26.65
N SER A 632 -51.00 6.81 25.31
CA SER A 632 -52.15 7.11 24.43
C SER A 632 -53.06 5.92 24.10
N GLY A 633 -54.35 6.20 23.81
CA GLY A 633 -55.40 5.17 23.65
C GLY A 633 -56.11 4.82 24.96
N PHE A 634 -55.58 5.30 26.08
CA PHE A 634 -56.15 5.21 27.42
C PHE A 634 -56.45 6.64 27.94
N ALA A 635 -57.52 6.80 28.71
CA ALA A 635 -57.98 8.05 29.30
C ALA A 635 -57.72 8.07 30.81
N LEU A 636 -57.15 9.16 31.32
CA LEU A 636 -56.82 9.34 32.73
C LEU A 636 -58.08 9.36 33.62
N LEU A 637 -58.18 8.36 34.51
CA LEU A 637 -59.18 8.22 35.55
C LEU A 637 -58.59 8.59 36.92
N GLN A 638 -59.37 9.34 37.70
CA GLN A 638 -59.04 9.72 39.06
C GLN A 638 -59.46 8.60 40.03
N ASP A 639 -58.48 7.87 40.54
CA ASP A 639 -58.64 6.91 41.64
C ASP A 639 -58.15 7.58 42.94
N PRO A 640 -58.90 7.50 44.06
CA PRO A 640 -58.51 8.11 45.34
C PRO A 640 -57.18 7.60 45.95
N ALA A 641 -56.54 6.58 45.37
CA ALA A 641 -55.19 6.15 45.70
C ALA A 641 -54.08 6.71 44.78
N GLY A 642 -54.41 7.46 43.73
CA GLY A 642 -53.50 7.97 42.68
C GLY A 642 -53.99 7.64 41.26
N ASN A 643 -53.74 8.53 40.29
CA ASN A 643 -54.35 8.50 38.93
C ASN A 643 -53.89 7.30 38.04
N LYS A 644 -54.79 6.74 37.20
CA LYS A 644 -54.62 5.53 36.33
C LYS A 644 -55.44 5.66 35.01
N CYS A 645 -55.43 4.73 34.02
CA CYS A 645 -55.94 5.02 32.63
C CYS A 645 -56.73 3.87 31.87
N ASP A 646 -57.79 4.17 31.04
CA ASP A 646 -58.79 3.18 30.41
C ASP A 646 -59.44 3.58 28.99
N PRO A 647 -60.05 2.69 28.12
CA PRO A 647 -60.30 2.93 26.64
C PRO A 647 -61.79 2.98 26.05
N CYS A 648 -61.99 2.87 24.70
CA CYS A 648 -63.14 3.41 23.88
C CYS A 648 -63.95 2.50 22.88
N GLY A 649 -64.83 3.07 22.00
CA GLY A 649 -65.95 2.44 21.23
C GLY A 649 -65.95 2.43 19.65
N PRO A 650 -67.08 2.14 18.97
CA PRO A 650 -67.12 1.66 17.56
C PRO A 650 -67.09 2.75 16.47
N ALA A 651 -66.41 2.46 15.35
CA ALA A 651 -66.08 3.40 14.27
C ALA A 651 -65.38 4.69 14.76
N CYS A 652 -64.80 4.63 15.96
CA CYS A 652 -64.35 5.78 16.72
C CYS A 652 -62.86 5.69 17.09
N LEU A 653 -62.17 6.82 17.16
CA LEU A 653 -60.76 6.88 17.57
C LEU A 653 -60.56 7.32 19.03
N SER A 654 -61.39 8.25 19.52
CA SER A 654 -61.27 8.85 20.86
C SER A 654 -62.66 9.05 21.50
N CYS A 655 -62.73 8.99 22.83
CA CYS A 655 -64.00 9.08 23.57
C CYS A 655 -63.85 9.73 24.96
N HIS A 656 -64.95 10.32 25.45
CA HIS A 656 -65.07 10.77 26.85
C HIS A 656 -65.73 9.70 27.74
N SER A 657 -66.59 8.88 27.14
CA SER A 657 -67.12 7.64 27.69
C SER A 657 -67.45 6.69 26.53
N ARG A 658 -67.64 5.40 26.81
CA ARG A 658 -67.67 4.31 25.81
C ARG A 658 -68.54 4.56 24.58
N ASP A 659 -69.69 5.19 24.76
CA ASP A 659 -70.69 5.41 23.70
C ASP A 659 -70.69 6.87 23.16
N ALA A 660 -69.93 7.77 23.80
CA ALA A 660 -69.77 9.16 23.39
C ALA A 660 -68.56 9.30 22.45
N CYS A 661 -68.74 8.93 21.19
CA CYS A 661 -67.70 9.03 20.17
C CYS A 661 -67.35 10.49 19.84
N VAL A 662 -66.06 10.82 19.84
CA VAL A 662 -65.55 12.17 19.51
C VAL A 662 -65.05 12.26 18.05
N GLU A 663 -64.73 11.13 17.40
CA GLU A 663 -63.89 11.12 16.18
C GLU A 663 -64.17 9.90 15.26
N CYS A 664 -64.75 10.11 14.07
CA CYS A 664 -65.18 9.06 13.10
C CYS A 664 -64.07 8.56 12.13
N GLN A 665 -64.32 7.42 11.48
CA GLN A 665 -63.52 6.85 10.38
C GLN A 665 -63.67 7.57 9.01
N GLU A 666 -62.71 7.39 8.11
CA GLU A 666 -62.63 8.04 6.78
C GLU A 666 -63.81 7.73 5.85
N ALA A 667 -64.08 8.66 4.91
CA ALA A 667 -65.22 8.66 3.98
C ALA A 667 -66.62 8.73 4.64
N TYR A 668 -66.67 8.96 5.95
CA TYR A 668 -67.88 9.30 6.68
C TYR A 668 -67.70 10.59 7.51
N VAL A 669 -68.81 11.25 7.85
CA VAL A 669 -68.88 12.49 8.64
C VAL A 669 -69.72 12.30 9.91
N LEU A 670 -69.19 12.73 11.06
CA LEU A 670 -69.91 12.75 12.33
C LEU A 670 -71.11 13.72 12.26
N LYS A 671 -72.32 13.17 12.38
CA LYS A 671 -73.60 13.85 12.37
C LYS A 671 -74.49 13.27 13.47
N GLU A 672 -74.86 14.12 14.42
CA GLU A 672 -75.72 13.79 15.57
C GLU A 672 -75.24 12.57 16.40
N GLY A 673 -73.92 12.35 16.47
CA GLY A 673 -73.29 11.24 17.21
C GLY A 673 -73.06 9.96 16.40
N THR A 674 -73.36 9.96 15.10
CA THR A 674 -73.18 8.81 14.18
C THR A 674 -72.53 9.25 12.86
N CYS A 675 -71.95 8.34 12.06
CA CYS A 675 -71.16 8.72 10.87
C CYS A 675 -71.93 8.48 9.53
N GLU A 676 -72.04 9.48 8.63
CA GLU A 676 -72.75 9.43 7.32
C GLU A 676 -71.83 9.64 6.09
N ALA A 677 -72.20 9.21 4.87
CA ALA A 677 -71.27 9.07 3.70
C ALA A 677 -71.25 10.24 2.67
N CYS A 678 -70.30 10.23 1.72
CA CYS A 678 -69.90 11.37 0.87
C CYS A 678 -70.28 11.36 -0.64
N ALA A 679 -70.01 12.50 -1.30
CA ALA A 679 -70.32 12.87 -2.69
C ALA A 679 -69.57 12.07 -3.80
N PRO A 680 -70.01 12.11 -5.09
CA PRO A 680 -69.35 11.36 -6.17
C PRO A 680 -67.92 11.85 -6.47
N ASN A 681 -67.04 10.89 -6.75
CA ASN A 681 -65.58 11.06 -6.88
C ASN A 681 -64.89 11.60 -5.61
N CYS A 682 -65.49 11.44 -4.43
CA CYS A 682 -65.01 12.01 -3.18
C CYS A 682 -64.72 10.97 -2.08
N LYS A 683 -63.68 11.25 -1.29
CA LYS A 683 -63.17 10.51 -0.12
C LYS A 683 -63.47 11.21 1.22
N ASN A 684 -63.79 12.51 1.21
CA ASN A 684 -64.04 13.26 2.45
C ASN A 684 -65.05 14.41 2.27
N CYS A 685 -65.97 14.56 3.21
CA CYS A 685 -67.06 15.53 3.19
C CYS A 685 -67.44 16.04 4.59
N THR A 686 -66.55 15.92 5.58
CA THR A 686 -66.84 16.33 6.98
C THR A 686 -67.23 17.79 7.14
N GLN A 687 -66.78 18.67 6.24
CA GLN A 687 -67.09 20.10 6.26
C GLN A 687 -68.21 20.50 5.30
N SER A 688 -68.34 19.79 4.18
CA SER A 688 -69.27 20.13 3.09
C SER A 688 -70.60 19.39 3.15
N GLY A 689 -70.70 18.34 3.97
CA GLY A 689 -71.85 17.45 4.05
C GLY A 689 -71.95 16.47 2.87
N PRO A 690 -72.90 15.51 2.93
CA PRO A 690 -72.95 14.36 2.01
C PRO A 690 -73.08 14.72 0.52
N GLU A 691 -73.61 15.90 0.18
CA GLU A 691 -73.84 16.33 -1.20
C GLU A 691 -72.69 17.12 -1.86
N ALA A 692 -71.55 17.30 -1.18
CA ALA A 692 -70.41 18.06 -1.70
C ALA A 692 -69.08 17.48 -1.21
N CYS A 693 -68.00 17.77 -1.95
CA CYS A 693 -66.67 17.28 -1.59
C CYS A 693 -65.89 18.32 -0.79
N ASP A 694 -65.16 17.86 0.24
CA ASP A 694 -64.19 18.70 0.94
C ASP A 694 -62.98 19.01 0.06
N MET A 695 -62.23 20.04 0.46
CA MET A 695 -60.94 20.34 -0.16
C MET A 695 -59.98 19.16 0.03
N ASN A 696 -59.27 18.77 -1.03
CA ASN A 696 -58.44 17.55 -1.07
C ASN A 696 -59.24 16.25 -0.87
N GLY A 697 -60.55 16.28 -1.02
CA GLY A 697 -61.41 15.10 -0.94
C GLY A 697 -61.48 14.28 -2.24
N CYS A 698 -60.95 14.74 -3.37
CA CYS A 698 -61.15 14.05 -4.66
C CYS A 698 -60.36 12.73 -4.82
N TYR A 699 -60.84 11.83 -5.68
CA TYR A 699 -60.07 10.66 -6.14
C TYR A 699 -58.87 11.04 -7.03
N ASP A 700 -57.87 10.15 -7.07
CA ASP A 700 -56.67 10.30 -7.92
C ASP A 700 -57.02 10.54 -9.40
N GLY A 701 -56.28 11.47 -10.02
CA GLY A 701 -56.49 12.04 -11.35
C GLY A 701 -57.25 13.38 -11.36
N PHE A 702 -57.80 13.81 -10.22
CA PHE A 702 -58.71 14.95 -10.10
C PHE A 702 -58.34 15.90 -8.95
N GLY A 703 -58.99 17.08 -8.91
CA GLY A 703 -58.97 18.01 -7.78
C GLY A 703 -60.21 18.90 -7.78
N THR A 704 -60.58 19.49 -6.63
CA THR A 704 -61.80 20.30 -6.53
C THR A 704 -61.73 21.59 -7.34
N LYS A 705 -62.89 21.95 -7.89
CA LYS A 705 -63.16 23.18 -8.63
C LYS A 705 -64.50 23.77 -8.19
N TRP A 706 -64.56 25.09 -8.10
CA TRP A 706 -65.80 25.81 -7.78
C TRP A 706 -66.69 25.94 -9.01
N LYS A 707 -67.94 25.47 -8.89
CA LYS A 707 -68.96 25.58 -9.93
C LYS A 707 -70.00 26.62 -9.52
N LYS A 708 -70.03 27.74 -10.24
CA LYS A 708 -70.99 28.84 -10.00
C LYS A 708 -72.33 28.50 -10.64
N PHE A 709 -73.29 28.08 -9.83
CA PHE A 709 -74.69 27.99 -10.23
C PHE A 709 -75.39 29.35 -10.10
N LEU A 710 -76.21 29.70 -11.08
CA LEU A 710 -77.06 30.88 -11.03
C LEU A 710 -78.22 30.63 -10.06
N GLY A 711 -78.08 31.11 -8.82
CA GLY A 711 -79.12 31.07 -7.78
C GLY A 711 -78.85 30.16 -6.57
N PHE A 712 -77.70 29.49 -6.50
CA PHE A 712 -77.33 28.59 -5.39
C PHE A 712 -75.92 28.87 -4.86
N PRO A 713 -75.60 28.51 -3.60
CA PRO A 713 -74.22 28.58 -3.11
C PRO A 713 -73.28 27.72 -3.97
N ASN A 714 -72.07 28.22 -4.21
CA ASN A 714 -71.07 27.50 -5.00
C ASN A 714 -70.73 26.15 -4.34
N ARG A 715 -70.76 25.06 -5.11
CA ARG A 715 -70.33 23.73 -4.64
C ARG A 715 -68.95 23.37 -5.21
N ARG A 716 -68.23 22.50 -4.50
CA ARG A 716 -66.97 21.89 -4.95
C ARG A 716 -67.27 20.58 -5.69
N GLU A 717 -66.87 20.51 -6.96
CA GLU A 717 -66.90 19.29 -7.79
C GLU A 717 -65.47 18.93 -8.24
N CYS A 718 -65.18 17.64 -8.44
CA CYS A 718 -63.86 17.15 -8.84
C CYS A 718 -63.65 17.21 -10.36
N GLU A 719 -62.58 17.85 -10.84
CA GLU A 719 -62.20 17.96 -12.25
C GLU A 719 -60.76 17.51 -12.51
N ARG A 720 -60.46 16.99 -13.71
CA ARG A 720 -59.17 16.37 -14.06
C ARG A 720 -58.00 17.37 -14.11
N CYS A 721 -56.80 16.89 -13.75
CA CYS A 721 -55.55 17.65 -13.78
C CYS A 721 -55.01 17.96 -15.19
N GLU A 722 -54.29 19.08 -15.33
CA GLU A 722 -53.61 19.53 -16.55
C GLU A 722 -52.09 19.31 -16.52
N ALA A 723 -51.48 19.25 -15.32
CA ALA A 723 -50.06 18.88 -15.18
C ALA A 723 -49.80 17.44 -15.64
N ALA A 724 -48.72 17.22 -16.39
CA ALA A 724 -48.31 15.88 -16.85
C ALA A 724 -47.94 14.96 -15.67
N GLU A 725 -48.24 13.67 -15.81
CA GLU A 725 -48.03 12.61 -14.81
C GLU A 725 -48.58 12.94 -13.40
N CYS A 726 -49.74 13.62 -13.34
CA CYS A 726 -50.32 14.15 -12.10
C CYS A 726 -51.56 13.39 -11.61
N LEU A 727 -51.59 13.07 -10.31
CA LEU A 727 -52.68 12.39 -9.60
C LEU A 727 -53.53 13.32 -8.69
N VAL A 728 -53.04 14.47 -8.22
CA VAL A 728 -53.87 15.42 -7.42
C VAL A 728 -53.52 16.86 -7.76
N CYS A 729 -54.50 17.73 -7.94
CA CYS A 729 -54.32 19.11 -8.45
C CYS A 729 -55.35 20.11 -7.91
N GLU A 730 -55.59 20.07 -6.60
CA GLU A 730 -56.65 20.81 -5.91
C GLU A 730 -56.61 22.33 -6.14
N GLY A 731 -57.75 22.91 -6.52
CA GLY A 731 -57.93 24.35 -6.76
C GLY A 731 -57.27 24.92 -8.03
N LYS A 732 -56.18 24.33 -8.52
CA LYS A 732 -55.46 24.75 -9.75
C LYS A 732 -54.93 23.54 -10.52
N ARG A 733 -55.61 23.18 -11.62
CA ARG A 733 -55.30 22.02 -12.48
C ARG A 733 -53.84 21.93 -12.97
N ASN A 734 -53.13 23.06 -13.10
CA ASN A 734 -51.72 23.14 -13.52
C ASN A 734 -50.71 23.07 -12.36
N ILE A 735 -51.15 22.94 -11.11
CA ILE A 735 -50.29 22.77 -9.93
C ILE A 735 -50.57 21.40 -9.34
N CYS A 736 -49.67 20.46 -9.58
CA CYS A 736 -49.74 19.11 -9.06
C CYS A 736 -49.34 19.03 -7.56
N GLN A 737 -49.94 18.08 -6.86
CA GLN A 737 -49.77 17.81 -5.43
C GLN A 737 -49.44 16.33 -5.13
N LYS A 738 -49.56 15.44 -6.14
CA LYS A 738 -49.18 14.02 -6.09
C LYS A 738 -48.95 13.54 -7.53
N CYS A 739 -47.87 12.83 -7.83
CA CYS A 739 -47.51 12.39 -9.19
C CYS A 739 -47.67 10.86 -9.39
N ASP A 740 -47.64 10.41 -10.64
CA ASP A 740 -47.65 9.00 -11.04
C ASP A 740 -46.26 8.33 -10.85
N LYS A 741 -46.16 7.02 -11.10
CA LYS A 741 -44.97 6.18 -10.88
C LYS A 741 -43.75 6.64 -11.68
N ASP A 742 -42.57 6.43 -11.11
CA ASP A 742 -41.26 7.01 -11.47
C ASP A 742 -41.19 8.57 -11.33
N PHE A 743 -42.21 9.26 -10.81
CA PHE A 743 -42.22 10.73 -10.58
C PHE A 743 -42.59 11.17 -9.15
N GLY A 744 -42.27 12.43 -8.84
CA GLY A 744 -42.57 13.13 -7.58
C GLY A 744 -42.71 14.64 -7.76
N VAL A 745 -43.32 15.31 -6.79
CA VAL A 745 -43.80 16.70 -6.92
C VAL A 745 -42.67 17.71 -6.66
N THR A 746 -42.62 18.80 -7.43
CA THR A 746 -41.76 19.96 -7.15
C THR A 746 -42.51 21.09 -6.42
N ALA A 747 -41.77 21.99 -5.79
CA ALA A 747 -42.31 23.22 -5.18
C ALA A 747 -43.09 24.13 -6.17
N GLY A 748 -42.89 23.96 -7.49
CA GLY A 748 -43.67 24.64 -8.53
C GLY A 748 -44.96 23.93 -8.95
N GLY A 749 -45.24 22.73 -8.44
CA GLY A 749 -46.38 21.90 -8.84
C GLY A 749 -46.16 21.09 -10.12
N SER A 750 -44.93 20.97 -10.62
CA SER A 750 -44.58 20.09 -11.74
C SER A 750 -44.06 18.74 -11.24
N CYS A 751 -44.36 17.66 -11.95
CA CYS A 751 -43.79 16.34 -11.67
C CYS A 751 -42.36 16.22 -12.24
N VAL A 752 -41.43 15.72 -11.43
CA VAL A 752 -40.03 15.43 -11.81
C VAL A 752 -39.70 13.98 -11.51
N ARG A 753 -38.77 13.41 -12.28
CA ARG A 753 -38.39 12.01 -12.16
C ARG A 753 -37.71 11.71 -10.83
N CYS A 754 -37.98 10.53 -10.28
CA CYS A 754 -37.33 10.03 -9.07
C CYS A 754 -35.84 9.70 -9.26
N GLY A 755 -35.10 9.63 -8.15
CA GLY A 755 -33.67 9.29 -8.12
C GLY A 755 -33.35 7.84 -8.50
N LEU A 756 -32.06 7.51 -8.51
CA LEU A 756 -31.55 6.17 -8.85
C LEU A 756 -32.25 5.06 -8.06
N GLY A 757 -32.71 4.02 -8.78
CA GLY A 757 -33.34 2.83 -8.20
C GLY A 757 -34.79 3.02 -7.75
N CYS A 758 -35.31 4.25 -7.80
CA CYS A 758 -36.60 4.61 -7.23
C CYS A 758 -37.79 4.39 -8.17
N VAL A 759 -38.95 4.06 -7.60
CA VAL A 759 -40.23 3.77 -8.29
C VAL A 759 -41.34 4.77 -7.91
N THR A 760 -41.31 5.36 -6.72
CA THR A 760 -42.21 6.47 -6.31
C THR A 760 -41.49 7.44 -5.38
N CYS A 761 -41.74 8.75 -5.48
CA CYS A 761 -40.98 9.74 -4.70
C CYS A 761 -41.77 11.01 -4.36
N ARG A 762 -41.30 11.72 -3.33
CA ARG A 762 -41.81 13.02 -2.87
C ARG A 762 -41.30 14.20 -3.73
N GLY A 763 -40.36 13.91 -4.63
CA GLY A 763 -39.54 14.84 -5.43
C GLY A 763 -38.23 14.14 -5.80
N ALA A 764 -37.35 14.79 -6.56
CA ALA A 764 -36.17 14.13 -7.16
C ALA A 764 -35.18 13.48 -6.16
N GLY A 765 -35.21 13.83 -4.87
CA GLY A 765 -34.28 13.35 -3.84
C GLY A 765 -34.85 12.44 -2.73
N SER A 766 -36.16 12.24 -2.66
CA SER A 766 -36.85 11.53 -1.55
C SER A 766 -37.74 10.40 -2.07
N CYS A 767 -37.25 9.17 -2.01
CA CYS A 767 -37.87 7.95 -2.51
C CYS A 767 -38.76 7.23 -1.46
N LEU A 768 -39.77 6.50 -1.96
CA LEU A 768 -40.78 5.77 -1.18
C LEU A 768 -40.86 4.27 -1.55
N GLU A 769 -40.38 3.86 -2.73
CA GLU A 769 -40.43 2.48 -3.23
C GLU A 769 -39.23 2.23 -4.18
N CYS A 770 -38.63 1.04 -4.14
CA CYS A 770 -37.41 0.71 -4.89
C CYS A 770 -37.59 -0.44 -5.89
N ARG A 771 -36.79 -0.40 -6.97
CA ARG A 771 -36.73 -1.39 -8.05
C ARG A 771 -35.93 -2.64 -7.62
N GLU A 772 -36.14 -3.76 -8.32
CA GLU A 772 -35.31 -4.96 -8.16
C GLU A 772 -33.80 -4.62 -8.28
N GLY A 773 -32.97 -5.26 -7.45
CA GLY A 773 -31.56 -4.92 -7.27
C GLY A 773 -31.28 -3.77 -6.29
N PHE A 774 -32.31 -3.17 -5.68
CA PHE A 774 -32.19 -2.12 -4.67
C PHE A 774 -33.01 -2.43 -3.41
N VAL A 775 -32.69 -1.75 -2.30
CA VAL A 775 -33.44 -1.73 -1.04
C VAL A 775 -33.68 -0.29 -0.59
N LEU A 776 -34.84 -0.01 0.01
CA LEU A 776 -35.21 1.32 0.52
C LEU A 776 -34.59 1.54 1.91
N GLN A 777 -33.85 2.63 2.07
CA GLN A 777 -33.33 3.10 3.34
C GLN A 777 -33.17 4.63 3.30
N ASP A 778 -33.55 5.34 4.36
CA ASP A 778 -33.39 6.79 4.52
C ASP A 778 -33.94 7.64 3.34
N GLU A 779 -35.18 7.32 2.92
CA GLU A 779 -35.84 7.82 1.70
C GLU A 779 -34.99 7.67 0.41
N LYS A 780 -34.12 6.65 0.31
CA LYS A 780 -33.24 6.41 -0.85
C LYS A 780 -33.18 4.93 -1.21
N CYS A 781 -32.94 4.63 -2.48
CA CYS A 781 -32.73 3.27 -2.94
C CYS A 781 -31.24 2.95 -3.00
N LEU A 782 -30.78 2.07 -2.12
CA LEU A 782 -29.39 1.61 -2.06
C LEU A 782 -29.23 0.28 -2.80
N VAL A 783 -28.12 0.10 -3.49
CA VAL A 783 -27.84 -1.08 -4.33
C VAL A 783 -27.59 -2.32 -3.46
N CYS A 784 -28.09 -3.47 -3.90
CA CYS A 784 -27.78 -4.78 -3.31
C CYS A 784 -26.32 -5.21 -3.63
N SER A 785 -25.87 -6.35 -3.11
CA SER A 785 -24.60 -6.98 -3.53
C SER A 785 -24.50 -7.12 -5.05
N ASP A 786 -23.28 -7.07 -5.59
CA ASP A 786 -23.05 -7.26 -7.02
C ASP A 786 -23.68 -8.60 -7.50
N ARG A 787 -24.39 -8.58 -8.63
CA ARG A 787 -25.21 -9.70 -9.17
C ARG A 787 -26.42 -10.16 -8.32
N CYS A 788 -26.78 -9.46 -7.25
CA CYS A 788 -28.01 -9.69 -6.49
C CYS A 788 -29.23 -8.98 -7.13
N PHE A 789 -30.40 -9.62 -7.12
CA PHE A 789 -31.69 -9.02 -7.51
C PHE A 789 -32.60 -8.70 -6.31
N ASN A 790 -32.36 -9.28 -5.12
CA ASN A 790 -33.14 -8.98 -3.91
C ASN A 790 -32.29 -9.12 -2.62
N CYS A 791 -32.18 -8.01 -1.90
CA CYS A 791 -31.45 -7.89 -0.62
C CYS A 791 -32.32 -7.42 0.55
N SER A 792 -33.66 -7.46 0.47
CA SER A 792 -34.56 -6.89 1.48
C SER A 792 -34.39 -7.47 2.91
N THR A 793 -33.73 -8.62 3.08
CA THR A 793 -33.41 -9.22 4.40
C THR A 793 -31.91 -9.21 4.73
N ALA A 794 -31.08 -8.67 3.84
CA ALA A 794 -29.63 -8.61 3.96
C ALA A 794 -29.08 -7.17 4.04
N GLY A 795 -29.90 -6.16 3.70
CA GLY A 795 -29.52 -4.76 3.67
C GLY A 795 -28.72 -4.36 2.42
N PRO A 796 -28.32 -3.08 2.32
CA PRO A 796 -27.50 -2.57 1.22
C PRO A 796 -26.19 -3.34 1.08
N GLY A 797 -25.75 -3.61 -0.14
CA GLY A 797 -24.53 -4.39 -0.41
C GLY A 797 -24.57 -5.86 0.02
N GLY A 798 -25.67 -6.36 0.61
CA GLY A 798 -25.90 -7.78 0.89
C GLY A 798 -26.82 -8.45 -0.15
N CYS A 799 -27.12 -9.74 0.04
CA CYS A 799 -28.08 -10.47 -0.76
C CYS A 799 -28.88 -11.52 0.03
N ASN A 800 -30.14 -11.74 -0.35
CA ASN A 800 -30.95 -12.82 0.22
C ASN A 800 -30.43 -14.19 -0.26
N ARG A 801 -30.69 -15.27 0.50
CA ARG A 801 -30.15 -16.63 0.25
C ARG A 801 -30.45 -17.18 -1.16
N ASN A 802 -31.58 -16.77 -1.76
CA ASN A 802 -32.00 -17.15 -3.12
C ASN A 802 -32.07 -15.92 -4.06
N GLY A 803 -31.42 -14.80 -3.70
CA GLY A 803 -31.51 -13.51 -4.39
C GLY A 803 -30.46 -13.28 -5.48
N CYS A 804 -29.64 -14.27 -5.81
CA CYS A 804 -28.55 -14.14 -6.78
C CYS A 804 -29.00 -14.43 -8.22
N ALA A 805 -28.41 -13.73 -9.20
CA ALA A 805 -28.68 -13.94 -10.62
C ALA A 805 -28.44 -15.41 -11.06
N LYS A 806 -29.11 -15.85 -12.13
CA LYS A 806 -29.00 -17.24 -12.63
C LYS A 806 -27.54 -17.62 -12.90
N GLY A 807 -27.07 -18.68 -12.24
CA GLY A 807 -25.69 -19.18 -12.31
C GLY A 807 -24.79 -18.75 -11.14
N TRP A 808 -25.28 -17.90 -10.23
CA TRP A 808 -24.57 -17.39 -9.06
C TRP A 808 -25.23 -17.91 -7.77
N THR A 809 -24.45 -18.01 -6.70
CA THR A 809 -24.86 -18.57 -5.40
C THR A 809 -24.60 -17.58 -4.27
N ALA A 810 -25.48 -17.55 -3.26
CA ALA A 810 -25.32 -16.68 -2.11
C ALA A 810 -24.35 -17.32 -1.09
N ILE A 811 -23.15 -16.74 -0.96
CA ILE A 811 -22.09 -17.26 -0.08
C ILE A 811 -22.05 -16.47 1.23
N LEU A 812 -21.83 -17.18 2.35
CA LEU A 812 -21.57 -16.57 3.65
C LEU A 812 -20.07 -16.29 3.79
N ALA A 813 -19.66 -15.05 3.50
CA ALA A 813 -18.31 -14.59 3.82
C ALA A 813 -18.15 -14.49 5.36
N GLN A 814 -17.28 -15.30 5.96
CA GLN A 814 -16.96 -15.21 7.38
C GLN A 814 -15.93 -14.10 7.64
N TRP A 815 -16.41 -12.94 8.09
CA TRP A 815 -15.56 -11.83 8.55
C TRP A 815 -15.13 -12.06 10.01
N LYS A 816 -13.84 -12.32 10.23
CA LYS A 816 -13.36 -12.86 11.51
C LYS A 816 -13.19 -11.83 12.65
N GLU A 817 -13.39 -10.54 12.37
CA GLU A 817 -13.13 -9.45 13.33
C GLU A 817 -14.29 -8.43 13.47
N ALA A 818 -15.43 -8.65 12.82
CA ALA A 818 -16.57 -7.71 12.84
C ALA A 818 -17.95 -8.32 13.20
N GLY A 819 -18.14 -9.63 13.08
CA GLY A 819 -19.41 -10.31 13.40
C GLY A 819 -20.52 -10.17 12.34
N ASP A 820 -20.46 -9.18 11.45
CA ASP A 820 -21.43 -8.97 10.38
C ASP A 820 -21.34 -10.03 9.25
N PHE A 821 -22.51 -10.55 8.85
CA PHE A 821 -22.66 -11.58 7.83
C PHE A 821 -23.12 -11.00 6.48
N LEU A 822 -22.25 -10.28 5.79
CA LEU A 822 -22.48 -9.93 4.39
C LEU A 822 -22.54 -11.21 3.52
N LYS A 823 -23.72 -11.44 2.94
CA LYS A 823 -23.96 -12.46 1.92
C LYS A 823 -23.80 -11.80 0.56
N SER A 824 -22.80 -12.21 -0.22
CA SER A 824 -22.63 -11.77 -1.60
C SER A 824 -22.89 -12.91 -2.59
N CYS A 825 -23.00 -12.57 -3.88
CA CYS A 825 -23.25 -13.52 -4.96
C CYS A 825 -21.96 -13.87 -5.71
N ASN A 826 -21.59 -15.16 -5.73
CA ASN A 826 -20.46 -15.72 -6.48
C ASN A 826 -20.89 -16.98 -7.27
#